data_AF-A0A9Q7UGW0-F1
#
_entry.id   AF-A0A9Q7UGW0-F1
#
_cell.length_a   1.000
_cell.length_b   1.000
_cell.length_c   1.000
_cell.angle_alpha   90.00
_cell.angle_beta   90.00
_cell.angle_gamma   90.00
#
_symmetry.space_group_name_H-M   'P 1'
#
loop_
_entity.id
_entity.type
_entity.pdbx_description
1 polymer ?
#
loop_
_entity_poly.entity_id
_entity_poly.type
_entity_poly.pdbx_seq_one_letter_code
_entity_poly.pdbx_strand_id
1 'polypeptide(L)'
;MDANQLLTNTLSPDQAIRTDAEQKLEAAARDSYPVYMSTLAAELANESSPSHIRTAAGIAVKNALTARDPTRVEEYTARWTLLPQDSRDDIKQKVLSTLGSQEHRAGTAAAQVIAAIAAIELPVGLWNELISQLLSAMGDTSNMRLRQAALQAIGFTCEGISSDVLASQSNEILTAVIQGARKEEPAPEVQLAALQALFNSLEFVRANFEREGERNYIMQVVCEATQSPNMPVKVAAYECLVRIMQLYYDKMRFYMEQALFGLTVLGMRDSEPKVALQAVEFWSTVCDEEIELALEAEEAAEFGEEPERICYNFARIALPEIVPVLLELLKTQDEDADEDEWDVSKAAGTCVGLLAQVVGDDIVRLAVPFVEGNIKNPDWHAREAAVMCFGSIMEGPDRKTLAPLVESALPTIIEMLRDQSIAVKDTAAWTLGRISDLCCDSIKTDVHLPALVQALVLGLQDEPRIVTNCCWAIMNLSEQLGANALAYENGEGSDAATASTTPLSPFFEGIVGSLLQATGRSSNESNSRTSAYEALASSVTHCAADCVHQASGVLVQILDRQQQLNEVAGQLVGMDDRNNWAELQGNLCSVLMACVRRLGRETLPLGDRIMTNLLTLIQNGAKQPTVLEDAFFTVGAAIAAFDADFEKYLGAFLPFMVEGLRNHEEYQLCSISVGLIGDICRALGENSAKYCDDFMNALFANLQSPQLNRSVKPPILSCFGDIAMAIGPAFEKYLQMGMSVLQQASLIQTVDPNDYDMIDYINSLREGICEAYVGTVSGMRAGNRVEALQPYVEGMFAFIALVAQAQAQSQASEPLIRGALGLLGDLASAFPNGELKVLLTGAWVAEFIKLGRGRGNGSETRKTAAWAREMVKKATK
;
A
#
# COMPACT_ATOMS: atom_id res chain seq x y z
N MET A 1 -24.76 7.28 -40.55
CA MET A 1 -23.45 6.72 -40.14
C MET A 1 -23.62 5.22 -40.20
N ASP A 2 -22.76 4.49 -40.91
CA ASP A 2 -22.79 3.03 -40.90
C ASP A 2 -22.04 2.54 -39.65
N ALA A 3 -22.79 2.25 -38.59
CA ALA A 3 -22.23 1.83 -37.29
C ALA A 3 -21.43 0.53 -37.42
N ASN A 4 -21.84 -0.39 -38.30
CA ASN A 4 -21.14 -1.65 -38.53
C ASN A 4 -19.72 -1.45 -39.09
N GLN A 5 -19.58 -0.57 -40.07
CA GLN A 5 -18.29 -0.26 -40.67
C GLN A 5 -17.35 0.43 -39.66
N LEU A 6 -17.88 1.36 -38.86
CA LEU A 6 -17.11 2.06 -37.83
C LEU A 6 -16.63 1.11 -36.72
N LEU A 7 -17.51 0.25 -36.20
CA LEU A 7 -17.17 -0.73 -35.17
C LEU A 7 -16.22 -1.82 -35.68
N THR A 8 -16.27 -2.14 -36.97
CA THR A 8 -15.28 -3.04 -37.58
C THR A 8 -13.91 -2.37 -37.63
N ASN A 9 -13.86 -1.09 -38.00
CA ASN A 9 -12.61 -0.34 -38.09
C ASN A 9 -11.95 -0.12 -36.72
N THR A 10 -12.72 -0.06 -35.62
CA THR A 10 -12.14 -0.02 -34.25
C THR A 10 -11.40 -1.29 -33.86
N LEU A 11 -11.62 -2.40 -34.58
CA LEU A 11 -10.93 -3.68 -34.36
C LEU A 11 -9.79 -3.91 -35.36
N SER A 12 -9.48 -2.90 -36.20
CA SER A 12 -8.41 -3.00 -37.19
C SER A 12 -7.03 -3.10 -36.52
N PRO A 13 -6.12 -3.96 -37.02
CA PRO A 13 -4.72 -3.96 -36.58
C PRO A 13 -3.95 -2.73 -37.08
N ASP A 14 -4.47 -2.00 -38.08
CA ASP A 14 -3.90 -0.74 -38.55
C ASP A 14 -4.28 0.41 -37.61
N GLN A 15 -3.26 0.99 -36.96
CA GLN A 15 -3.42 2.08 -36.01
C GLN A 15 -4.11 3.32 -36.61
N ALA A 16 -3.87 3.66 -37.88
CA ALA A 16 -4.46 4.84 -38.50
C ALA A 16 -5.97 4.65 -38.71
N ILE A 17 -6.37 3.47 -39.19
CA ILE A 17 -7.79 3.10 -39.38
C ILE A 17 -8.51 3.05 -38.03
N ARG A 18 -7.87 2.46 -37.02
CA ARG A 18 -8.43 2.38 -35.67
C ARG A 18 -8.62 3.75 -35.04
N THR A 19 -7.60 4.61 -35.08
CA THR A 19 -7.63 5.96 -34.50
C THR A 19 -8.69 6.83 -35.17
N ASP A 20 -8.81 6.76 -36.51
CA ASP A 20 -9.86 7.49 -37.24
C ASP A 20 -11.28 7.01 -36.85
N ALA A 21 -11.47 5.70 -36.64
CA ALA A 21 -12.73 5.15 -36.19
C ALA A 21 -13.08 5.56 -34.74
N GLU A 22 -12.10 5.51 -33.83
CA GLU A 22 -12.25 5.96 -32.44
C GLU A 22 -12.63 7.44 -32.37
N GLN A 23 -11.92 8.32 -33.09
CA GLN A 23 -12.23 9.75 -33.15
C GLN A 23 -13.64 10.03 -33.69
N LYS A 24 -14.09 9.26 -34.68
CA LYS A 24 -15.46 9.38 -35.22
C LYS A 24 -16.52 8.93 -34.24
N LEU A 25 -16.27 7.88 -33.44
CA LEU A 25 -17.18 7.46 -32.37
C LEU A 25 -17.24 8.49 -31.23
N GLU A 26 -16.09 9.04 -30.83
CA GLU A 26 -16.01 10.12 -29.84
C GLU A 26 -16.77 11.36 -30.32
N ALA A 27 -16.58 11.76 -31.57
CA ALA A 27 -17.32 12.86 -32.18
C ALA A 27 -18.83 12.58 -32.19
N ALA A 28 -19.26 11.37 -32.54
CA ALA A 28 -20.67 10.99 -32.52
C ALA A 28 -21.28 11.04 -31.10
N ALA A 29 -20.54 10.55 -30.10
CA ALA A 29 -20.96 10.58 -28.70
C ALA A 29 -21.08 12.01 -28.15
N ARG A 30 -20.19 12.91 -28.58
CA ARG A 30 -20.20 14.34 -28.21
C ARG A 30 -21.30 15.12 -28.93
N ASP A 31 -21.43 14.92 -30.24
CA ASP A 31 -22.31 15.73 -31.09
C ASP A 31 -23.78 15.33 -30.95
N SER A 32 -24.07 14.04 -30.70
CA SER A 32 -25.44 13.55 -30.51
C SER A 32 -25.50 12.27 -29.66
N TYR A 33 -25.27 12.41 -28.35
CA TYR A 33 -25.29 11.32 -27.38
C TYR A 33 -26.54 10.40 -27.44
N PRO A 34 -27.80 10.89 -27.55
CA PRO A 34 -28.97 10.01 -27.59
C PRO A 34 -28.97 9.06 -28.80
N VAL A 35 -28.61 9.57 -29.98
CA VAL A 35 -28.54 8.79 -31.23
C VAL A 35 -27.38 7.80 -31.16
N TYR A 36 -26.24 8.21 -30.63
CA TYR A 36 -25.09 7.34 -30.39
C TYR A 36 -25.49 6.12 -29.53
N MET A 37 -26.09 6.37 -28.36
CA MET A 37 -26.48 5.30 -27.43
C MET A 37 -27.54 4.36 -28.04
N SER A 38 -28.60 4.89 -28.65
CA SER A 38 -29.66 4.06 -29.24
C SER A 38 -29.18 3.24 -30.44
N THR A 39 -28.28 3.79 -31.27
CA THR A 39 -27.72 3.09 -32.43
C THR A 39 -26.86 1.90 -31.99
N LEU A 40 -25.97 2.12 -31.02
CA LEU A 40 -25.09 1.04 -30.54
C LEU A 40 -25.86 -0.01 -29.75
N ALA A 41 -26.86 0.38 -28.95
CA ALA A 41 -27.73 -0.59 -28.27
C ALA A 41 -28.54 -1.44 -29.26
N ALA A 42 -29.00 -0.84 -30.37
CA ALA A 42 -29.68 -1.57 -31.44
C ALA A 42 -28.74 -2.54 -32.17
N GLU A 43 -27.49 -2.13 -32.41
CA GLU A 43 -26.48 -2.97 -33.05
C GLU A 43 -26.10 -4.17 -32.15
N LEU A 44 -25.95 -3.95 -30.84
CA LEU A 44 -25.75 -5.01 -29.86
C LEU A 44 -26.89 -6.04 -29.86
N ALA A 45 -28.14 -5.57 -29.96
CA ALA A 45 -29.34 -6.41 -30.01
C ALA A 45 -29.59 -7.09 -31.36
N ASN A 46 -28.85 -6.72 -32.41
CA ASN A 46 -29.08 -7.23 -33.76
C ASN A 46 -28.46 -8.63 -33.94
N GLU A 47 -29.30 -9.68 -33.89
CA GLU A 47 -28.88 -11.07 -34.10
C GLU A 47 -28.33 -11.36 -35.52
N SER A 48 -28.60 -10.50 -36.51
CA SER A 48 -28.03 -10.65 -37.85
C SER A 48 -26.60 -10.12 -37.97
N SER A 49 -26.14 -9.35 -36.99
CA SER A 49 -24.81 -8.75 -37.00
C SER A 49 -23.74 -9.71 -36.49
N PRO A 50 -22.50 -9.63 -37.02
CA PRO A 50 -21.39 -10.44 -36.54
C PRO A 50 -21.13 -10.27 -35.04
N SER A 51 -20.84 -11.38 -34.35
CA SER A 51 -20.59 -11.45 -32.90
C SER A 51 -19.56 -10.41 -32.40
N HIS A 52 -18.48 -10.19 -33.16
CA HIS A 52 -17.44 -9.21 -32.81
C HIS A 52 -17.93 -7.75 -32.90
N ILE A 53 -18.84 -7.44 -33.84
CA ILE A 53 -19.41 -6.09 -33.97
C ILE A 53 -20.39 -5.82 -32.84
N ARG A 54 -21.25 -6.79 -32.52
CA ARG A 54 -22.17 -6.70 -31.37
C ARG A 54 -21.41 -6.47 -30.07
N THR A 55 -20.31 -7.21 -29.88
CA THR A 55 -19.43 -7.05 -28.71
C THR A 55 -18.79 -5.65 -28.68
N ALA A 56 -18.27 -5.16 -29.81
CA ALA A 56 -17.72 -3.82 -29.90
C ALA A 56 -18.76 -2.74 -29.59
N ALA A 57 -20.00 -2.90 -30.07
CA ALA A 57 -21.11 -2.00 -29.76
C ALA A 57 -21.40 -1.97 -28.25
N GLY A 58 -21.47 -3.13 -27.59
CA GLY A 58 -21.69 -3.20 -26.14
C GLY A 58 -20.57 -2.56 -25.33
N ILE A 59 -19.31 -2.77 -25.71
CA ILE A 59 -18.16 -2.11 -25.07
C ILE A 59 -18.22 -0.59 -25.26
N ALA A 60 -18.57 -0.11 -26.46
CA ALA A 60 -18.69 1.31 -26.75
C ALA A 60 -19.84 1.98 -25.97
N VAL A 61 -20.94 1.27 -25.72
CA VAL A 61 -22.02 1.73 -24.83
C VAL A 61 -21.53 1.78 -23.38
N LYS A 62 -20.86 0.72 -22.90
CA LYS A 62 -20.31 0.66 -21.54
C LYS A 62 -19.34 1.81 -21.26
N ASN A 63 -18.39 2.05 -22.17
CA ASN A 63 -17.38 3.11 -22.02
C ASN A 63 -17.97 4.53 -22.09
N ALA A 64 -19.21 4.66 -22.57
CA ALA A 64 -19.96 5.91 -22.58
C ALA A 64 -20.78 6.14 -21.29
N LEU A 65 -20.70 5.20 -20.34
CA LEU A 65 -21.36 5.20 -19.04
C LEU A 65 -20.36 5.13 -17.88
N THR A 66 -19.20 4.48 -18.07
CA THR A 66 -18.21 4.27 -17.01
C THR A 66 -16.88 4.99 -17.28
N ALA A 67 -16.24 5.46 -16.21
CA ALA A 67 -14.90 6.04 -16.24
C ALA A 67 -14.16 5.70 -14.94
N ARG A 68 -12.82 5.74 -14.97
CA ARG A 68 -11.99 5.62 -13.76
C ARG A 68 -11.77 6.97 -13.06
N ASP A 69 -11.82 8.06 -13.83
CA ASP A 69 -11.65 9.42 -13.32
C ASP A 69 -12.97 9.93 -12.69
N PRO A 70 -12.97 10.38 -11.42
CA PRO A 70 -14.18 10.83 -10.72
C PRO A 70 -14.93 11.95 -11.44
N THR A 71 -14.20 12.92 -12.03
CA THR A 71 -14.81 14.04 -12.77
C THR A 71 -15.57 13.54 -14.00
N ARG A 72 -14.99 12.57 -14.72
CA ARG A 72 -15.67 11.92 -15.85
C ARG A 72 -16.84 11.05 -15.42
N VAL A 73 -16.78 10.41 -14.25
CA VAL A 73 -17.92 9.65 -13.68
C VAL A 73 -19.13 10.58 -13.48
N GLU A 74 -18.91 11.76 -12.91
CA GLU A 74 -19.97 12.78 -12.75
C GLU A 74 -20.51 13.25 -14.10
N GLU A 75 -19.62 13.53 -15.08
CA GLU A 75 -20.03 13.94 -16.42
C GLU A 75 -20.90 12.87 -17.10
N TYR A 76 -20.48 11.61 -17.07
CA TYR A 76 -21.19 10.51 -17.73
C TYR A 76 -22.52 10.21 -17.04
N THR A 77 -22.54 10.25 -15.71
CA THR A 77 -23.77 10.14 -14.91
C THR A 77 -24.76 11.23 -15.29
N ALA A 78 -24.32 12.49 -15.37
CA ALA A 78 -25.15 13.61 -15.78
C ALA A 78 -25.67 13.44 -17.22
N ARG A 79 -24.82 13.03 -18.16
CA ARG A 79 -25.20 12.82 -19.56
C ARG A 79 -26.24 11.72 -19.74
N TRP A 80 -26.09 10.59 -19.03
CA TRP A 80 -27.08 9.52 -19.04
C TRP A 80 -28.41 9.95 -18.44
N THR A 81 -28.39 10.56 -17.25
CA THR A 81 -29.61 10.95 -16.54
C THR A 81 -30.40 12.07 -17.23
N LEU A 82 -29.74 12.89 -18.05
CA LEU A 82 -30.38 13.90 -18.90
C LEU A 82 -31.13 13.31 -20.12
N LEU A 83 -30.91 12.04 -20.46
CA LEU A 83 -31.66 11.41 -21.55
C LEU A 83 -33.16 11.31 -21.22
N PRO A 84 -34.05 11.50 -22.22
CA PRO A 84 -35.48 11.28 -22.03
C PRO A 84 -35.75 9.85 -21.53
N GLN A 85 -36.74 9.70 -20.63
CA GLN A 85 -37.09 8.41 -20.05
C GLN A 85 -37.38 7.35 -21.13
N ASP A 86 -38.18 7.67 -22.14
CA ASP A 86 -38.48 6.74 -23.25
C ASP A 86 -37.22 6.25 -23.98
N SER A 87 -36.19 7.10 -24.10
CA SER A 87 -34.93 6.72 -24.74
C SER A 87 -34.11 5.78 -23.87
N ARG A 88 -34.07 6.04 -22.55
CA ARG A 88 -33.41 5.16 -21.59
C ARG A 88 -34.10 3.81 -21.53
N ASP A 89 -35.43 3.80 -21.50
CA ASP A 89 -36.23 2.56 -21.44
C ASP A 89 -36.07 1.72 -22.71
N ASP A 90 -36.04 2.33 -23.90
CA ASP A 90 -35.74 1.64 -25.16
C ASP A 90 -34.33 1.01 -25.16
N ILE A 91 -33.32 1.74 -24.68
CA ILE A 91 -31.94 1.22 -24.55
C ILE A 91 -31.91 0.05 -23.56
N LYS A 92 -32.49 0.22 -22.36
CA LYS A 92 -32.57 -0.82 -21.34
C LYS A 92 -33.26 -2.08 -21.87
N GLN A 93 -34.38 -1.93 -22.59
CA GLN A 93 -35.11 -3.05 -23.18
C GLN A 93 -34.27 -3.81 -24.23
N LYS A 94 -33.57 -3.09 -25.13
CA LYS A 94 -32.68 -3.71 -26.13
C LYS A 94 -31.58 -4.51 -25.47
N VAL A 95 -30.90 -3.93 -24.49
CA VAL A 95 -29.82 -4.60 -23.77
C VAL A 95 -30.34 -5.82 -22.99
N LEU A 96 -31.46 -5.70 -22.25
CA LEU A 96 -32.10 -6.82 -21.56
C LEU A 96 -32.47 -7.97 -22.51
N SER A 97 -33.05 -7.65 -23.68
CA SER A 97 -33.41 -8.67 -24.68
C SER A 97 -32.18 -9.41 -25.24
N THR A 98 -31.02 -8.74 -25.25
CA THR A 98 -29.76 -9.32 -25.75
C THR A 98 -29.18 -10.37 -24.81
N LEU A 99 -29.55 -10.38 -23.52
CA LEU A 99 -29.14 -11.43 -22.59
C LEU A 99 -29.55 -12.83 -23.08
N GLY A 100 -30.69 -12.94 -23.76
CA GLY A 100 -31.20 -14.20 -24.30
C GLY A 100 -30.60 -14.62 -25.65
N SER A 101 -29.60 -13.90 -26.15
CA SER A 101 -28.94 -14.20 -27.42
C SER A 101 -28.32 -15.60 -27.45
N GLN A 102 -28.28 -16.22 -28.63
CA GLN A 102 -27.56 -17.47 -28.84
C GLN A 102 -26.04 -17.25 -28.84
N GLU A 103 -25.58 -16.04 -29.16
CA GLU A 103 -24.17 -15.65 -29.13
C GLU A 103 -23.74 -15.25 -27.71
N HIS A 104 -22.96 -16.12 -27.06
CA HIS A 104 -22.50 -15.93 -25.68
C HIS A 104 -21.82 -14.56 -25.46
N ARG A 105 -20.95 -14.13 -26.38
CA ARG A 105 -20.22 -12.86 -26.27
C ARG A 105 -21.14 -11.64 -26.27
N ALA A 106 -22.22 -11.67 -27.05
CA ALA A 106 -23.21 -10.59 -27.07
C ALA A 106 -23.98 -10.53 -25.75
N GLY A 107 -24.36 -11.69 -25.19
CA GLY A 107 -24.99 -11.78 -23.87
C GLY A 107 -24.11 -11.22 -22.75
N THR A 108 -22.82 -11.55 -22.73
CA THR A 108 -21.87 -10.99 -21.74
C THR A 108 -21.64 -9.48 -21.94
N ALA A 109 -21.55 -9.00 -23.18
CA ALA A 109 -21.46 -7.56 -23.45
C ALA A 109 -22.71 -6.81 -22.96
N ALA A 110 -23.89 -7.40 -23.14
CA ALA A 110 -25.14 -6.86 -22.61
C ALA A 110 -25.15 -6.85 -21.07
N ALA A 111 -24.68 -7.92 -20.43
CA ALA A 111 -24.55 -7.97 -18.97
C ALA A 111 -23.65 -6.83 -18.42
N GLN A 112 -22.53 -6.53 -19.08
CA GLN A 112 -21.66 -5.41 -18.68
C GLN A 112 -22.34 -4.05 -18.87
N VAL A 113 -23.11 -3.87 -19.95
CA VAL A 113 -23.88 -2.64 -20.17
C VAL A 113 -24.97 -2.48 -19.12
N ILE A 114 -25.66 -3.56 -18.74
CA ILE A 114 -26.66 -3.53 -17.66
C ILE A 114 -26.02 -3.06 -16.36
N ALA A 115 -24.89 -3.64 -15.96
CA ALA A 115 -24.19 -3.23 -14.75
C ALA A 115 -23.75 -1.76 -14.79
N ALA A 116 -23.25 -1.27 -15.93
CA ALA A 116 -22.89 0.13 -16.12
C ALA A 116 -24.08 1.09 -15.98
N ILE A 117 -25.25 0.74 -16.54
CA ILE A 117 -26.47 1.53 -16.37
C ILE A 117 -26.96 1.44 -14.91
N ALA A 118 -26.91 0.25 -14.31
CA ALA A 118 -27.34 0.00 -12.94
C ALA A 118 -26.54 0.83 -11.92
N ALA A 119 -25.22 0.96 -12.13
CA ALA A 119 -24.35 1.80 -11.30
C ALA A 119 -24.75 3.28 -11.29
N ILE A 120 -25.43 3.74 -12.34
CA ILE A 120 -25.97 5.10 -12.41
C ILE A 120 -27.40 5.16 -11.86
N GLU A 121 -28.28 4.21 -12.24
CA GLU A 121 -29.72 4.32 -11.99
C GLU A 121 -30.19 3.74 -10.65
N LEU A 122 -29.55 2.68 -10.12
CA LEU A 122 -29.96 2.10 -8.84
C LEU A 122 -29.74 3.04 -7.64
N PRO A 123 -28.59 3.73 -7.49
CA PRO A 123 -28.38 4.65 -6.36
C PRO A 123 -29.41 5.78 -6.27
N VAL A 124 -29.97 6.18 -7.41
CA VAL A 124 -30.99 7.25 -7.52
C VAL A 124 -32.42 6.70 -7.68
N GLY A 125 -32.61 5.38 -7.60
CA GLY A 125 -33.92 4.72 -7.61
C GLY A 125 -34.64 4.73 -8.96
N LEU A 126 -33.92 4.81 -10.09
CA LEU A 126 -34.50 4.91 -11.44
C LEU A 126 -34.69 3.55 -12.16
N TRP A 127 -34.12 2.45 -11.63
CA TRP A 127 -34.29 1.10 -12.22
C TRP A 127 -34.47 0.01 -11.16
N ASN A 128 -35.41 0.22 -10.25
CA ASN A 128 -35.63 -0.69 -9.10
C ASN A 128 -36.05 -2.11 -9.52
N GLU A 129 -36.63 -2.28 -10.71
CA GLU A 129 -37.12 -3.56 -11.19
C GLU A 129 -36.01 -4.46 -11.75
N LEU A 130 -34.77 -3.97 -11.92
CA LEU A 130 -33.69 -4.71 -12.57
C LEU A 130 -33.47 -6.10 -11.98
N ILE A 131 -33.28 -6.18 -10.66
CA ILE A 131 -33.00 -7.46 -9.99
C ILE A 131 -34.15 -8.45 -10.17
N SER A 132 -35.40 -7.98 -10.04
CA SER A 132 -36.59 -8.81 -10.26
C SER A 132 -36.69 -9.32 -11.71
N GLN A 133 -36.26 -8.52 -12.69
CA GLN A 133 -36.21 -8.91 -14.12
C GLN A 133 -35.15 -9.98 -14.36
N LEU A 134 -33.95 -9.83 -13.77
CA LEU A 134 -32.87 -10.82 -13.87
C LEU A 134 -33.24 -12.13 -13.15
N LEU A 135 -33.91 -12.06 -12.01
CA LEU A 135 -34.45 -13.23 -11.31
C LEU A 135 -35.54 -13.92 -12.15
N SER A 136 -36.44 -13.17 -12.79
CA SER A 136 -37.43 -13.75 -13.69
C SER A 136 -36.78 -14.48 -14.88
N ALA A 137 -35.66 -13.96 -15.40
CA ALA A 137 -34.90 -14.61 -16.46
C ALA A 137 -34.34 -15.98 -16.05
N MET A 138 -34.03 -16.16 -14.76
CA MET A 138 -33.62 -17.47 -14.20
C MET A 138 -34.73 -18.53 -14.23
N GLY A 139 -36.00 -18.11 -14.30
CA GLY A 139 -37.15 -19.01 -14.40
C GLY A 139 -37.30 -19.70 -15.76
N ASP A 140 -36.66 -19.19 -16.83
CA ASP A 140 -36.73 -19.79 -18.15
C ASP A 140 -35.72 -20.95 -18.29
N THR A 141 -36.15 -22.14 -17.86
CA THR A 141 -35.36 -23.37 -17.94
C THR A 141 -35.08 -23.83 -19.37
N SER A 142 -35.74 -23.26 -20.38
CA SER A 142 -35.52 -23.60 -21.79
C SER A 142 -34.34 -22.84 -22.40
N ASN A 143 -33.96 -21.69 -21.85
CA ASN A 143 -32.91 -20.83 -22.39
C ASN A 143 -31.70 -20.76 -21.44
N MET A 144 -30.73 -21.67 -21.64
CA MET A 144 -29.48 -21.68 -20.88
C MET A 144 -28.69 -20.36 -21.02
N ARG A 145 -28.63 -19.76 -22.21
CA ARG A 145 -27.85 -18.53 -22.45
C ARG A 145 -28.40 -17.33 -21.70
N LEU A 146 -29.73 -17.21 -21.68
CA LEU A 146 -30.41 -16.19 -20.90
C LEU A 146 -30.05 -16.29 -19.41
N ARG A 147 -30.14 -17.49 -18.83
CA ARG A 147 -29.82 -17.73 -17.42
C ARG A 147 -28.36 -17.43 -17.11
N GLN A 148 -27.44 -17.89 -17.97
CA GLN A 148 -26.01 -17.60 -17.84
C GLN A 148 -25.73 -16.09 -17.86
N ALA A 149 -26.24 -15.37 -18.86
CA ALA A 149 -25.99 -13.93 -19.02
C ALA A 149 -26.69 -13.10 -17.93
N ALA A 150 -27.86 -13.53 -17.45
CA ALA A 150 -28.54 -12.90 -16.32
C ALA A 150 -27.71 -12.98 -15.02
N LEU A 151 -27.12 -14.15 -14.73
CA LEU A 151 -26.21 -14.31 -13.58
C LEU A 151 -24.94 -13.46 -13.74
N GLN A 152 -24.36 -13.38 -14.94
CA GLN A 152 -23.24 -12.48 -15.21
C GLN A 152 -23.62 -11.02 -14.97
N ALA A 153 -24.82 -10.60 -15.38
CA ALA A 153 -25.32 -9.25 -15.13
C ALA A 153 -25.49 -8.98 -13.64
N ILE A 154 -26.01 -9.94 -12.87
CA ILE A 154 -26.06 -9.87 -11.41
C ILE A 154 -24.64 -9.70 -10.85
N GLY A 155 -23.70 -10.58 -11.22
CA GLY A 155 -22.32 -10.54 -10.74
C GLY A 155 -21.60 -9.21 -11.01
N PHE A 156 -21.71 -8.65 -12.22
CA PHE A 156 -21.12 -7.35 -12.55
C PHE A 156 -21.82 -6.20 -11.80
N THR A 157 -23.12 -6.32 -11.53
CA THR A 157 -23.87 -5.33 -10.74
C THR A 157 -23.43 -5.36 -9.28
N CYS A 158 -23.21 -6.55 -8.71
CA CYS A 158 -22.68 -6.73 -7.37
C CYS A 158 -21.26 -6.17 -7.20
N GLU A 159 -20.43 -6.29 -8.24
CA GLU A 159 -19.04 -5.79 -8.24
C GLU A 159 -18.95 -4.26 -8.36
N GLY A 160 -19.83 -3.66 -9.18
CA GLY A 160 -19.71 -2.25 -9.56
C GLY A 160 -20.51 -1.25 -8.71
N ILE A 161 -21.31 -1.71 -7.75
CA ILE A 161 -22.26 -0.88 -7.00
C ILE A 161 -22.06 -1.08 -5.50
N SER A 162 -22.13 0.03 -4.75
CA SER A 162 -22.09 0.00 -3.29
C SER A 162 -23.12 -0.99 -2.71
N SER A 163 -22.65 -1.79 -1.75
CA SER A 163 -23.40 -2.76 -0.96
C SER A 163 -24.70 -2.19 -0.37
N ASP A 164 -24.68 -0.93 0.08
CA ASP A 164 -25.83 -0.27 0.70
C ASP A 164 -27.02 -0.11 -0.24
N VAL A 165 -26.75 0.11 -1.54
CA VAL A 165 -27.79 0.23 -2.56
C VAL A 165 -28.46 -1.12 -2.81
N LEU A 166 -27.67 -2.20 -2.83
CA LEU A 166 -28.13 -3.55 -3.15
C LEU A 166 -28.68 -4.32 -1.94
N ALA A 167 -28.40 -3.87 -0.71
CA ALA A 167 -28.80 -4.55 0.52
C ALA A 167 -30.31 -4.85 0.59
N SER A 168 -31.15 -3.94 0.07
CA SER A 168 -32.61 -4.14 0.05
C SER A 168 -33.07 -5.26 -0.89
N GLN A 169 -32.25 -5.62 -1.88
CA GLN A 169 -32.53 -6.63 -2.91
C GLN A 169 -31.72 -7.92 -2.70
N SER A 170 -30.98 -8.05 -1.59
CA SER A 170 -30.06 -9.17 -1.32
C SER A 170 -30.75 -10.54 -1.41
N ASN A 171 -31.99 -10.65 -0.92
CA ASN A 171 -32.75 -11.90 -0.96
C ASN A 171 -33.05 -12.37 -2.39
N GLU A 172 -33.40 -11.46 -3.29
CA GLU A 172 -33.70 -11.79 -4.70
C GLU A 172 -32.43 -12.18 -5.45
N ILE A 173 -31.34 -11.43 -5.22
CA ILE A 173 -30.01 -11.73 -5.74
C ILE A 173 -29.58 -13.14 -5.29
N LEU A 174 -29.64 -13.42 -3.98
CA LEU A 174 -29.28 -14.72 -3.43
C LEU A 174 -30.16 -15.85 -3.97
N THR A 175 -31.46 -15.60 -4.15
CA THR A 175 -32.36 -16.60 -4.73
C THR A 175 -31.91 -16.97 -6.14
N ALA A 176 -31.57 -15.98 -6.99
CA ALA A 176 -31.10 -16.21 -8.35
C ALA A 176 -29.77 -16.97 -8.38
N VAL A 177 -28.76 -16.51 -7.64
CA VAL A 177 -27.42 -17.12 -7.65
C VAL A 177 -27.43 -18.52 -7.03
N ILE A 178 -28.13 -18.72 -5.91
CA ILE A 178 -28.20 -20.05 -5.30
C ILE A 178 -29.03 -21.01 -6.15
N GLN A 179 -30.07 -20.55 -6.84
CA GLN A 179 -30.78 -21.38 -7.81
C GLN A 179 -29.87 -21.85 -8.96
N GLY A 180 -29.03 -20.96 -9.49
CA GLY A 180 -28.09 -21.29 -10.57
C GLY A 180 -26.91 -22.17 -10.14
N ALA A 181 -26.47 -22.07 -8.88
CA ALA A 181 -25.31 -22.80 -8.35
C ALA A 181 -25.61 -24.22 -7.86
N ARG A 182 -26.88 -24.59 -7.72
CA ARG A 182 -27.33 -25.92 -7.24
C ARG A 182 -26.79 -27.06 -8.09
N LYS A 183 -26.58 -28.21 -7.45
CA LYS A 183 -26.18 -29.46 -8.12
C LYS A 183 -27.19 -29.95 -9.17
N GLU A 184 -28.47 -29.64 -9.01
CA GLU A 184 -29.52 -30.01 -9.97
C GLU A 184 -29.47 -29.20 -11.27
N GLU A 185 -28.72 -28.09 -11.33
CA GLU A 185 -28.54 -27.33 -12.56
C GLU A 185 -27.77 -28.17 -13.60
N PRO A 186 -28.38 -28.49 -14.76
CA PRO A 186 -27.74 -29.35 -15.75
C PRO A 186 -26.58 -28.69 -16.50
N ALA A 187 -26.54 -27.35 -16.58
CA ALA A 187 -25.53 -26.63 -17.35
C ALA A 187 -24.40 -26.09 -16.45
N PRO A 188 -23.16 -26.63 -16.55
CA PRO A 188 -22.05 -26.16 -15.73
C PRO A 188 -21.68 -24.70 -16.00
N GLU A 189 -21.95 -24.17 -17.19
CA GLU A 189 -21.74 -22.76 -17.52
C GLU A 189 -22.66 -21.82 -16.71
N VAL A 190 -23.87 -22.29 -16.38
CA VAL A 190 -24.82 -21.56 -15.52
C VAL A 190 -24.36 -21.64 -14.07
N GLN A 191 -23.91 -22.82 -13.60
CA GLN A 191 -23.33 -22.99 -12.27
C GLN A 191 -22.11 -22.09 -12.06
N LEU A 192 -21.20 -22.03 -13.04
CA LEU A 192 -20.02 -21.19 -12.97
C LEU A 192 -20.40 -19.71 -12.86
N ALA A 193 -21.29 -19.22 -13.73
CA ALA A 193 -21.76 -17.84 -13.67
C ALA A 193 -22.46 -17.52 -12.34
N ALA A 194 -23.17 -18.50 -11.77
CA ALA A 194 -23.84 -18.36 -10.49
C ALA A 194 -22.87 -18.27 -9.31
N LEU A 195 -21.80 -19.09 -9.30
CA LEU A 195 -20.78 -19.04 -8.26
C LEU A 195 -19.96 -17.75 -8.35
N GLN A 196 -19.63 -17.28 -9.56
CA GLN A 196 -18.97 -15.99 -9.75
C GLN A 196 -19.85 -14.81 -9.28
N ALA A 197 -21.15 -14.87 -9.58
CA ALA A 197 -22.09 -13.88 -9.08
C ALA A 197 -22.28 -13.96 -7.56
N LEU A 198 -22.26 -15.17 -6.99
CA LEU A 198 -22.28 -15.37 -5.55
C LEU A 198 -21.06 -14.74 -4.90
N PHE A 199 -19.85 -15.02 -5.40
CA PHE A 199 -18.59 -14.44 -4.93
C PHE A 199 -18.67 -12.91 -4.83
N ASN A 200 -19.10 -12.24 -5.90
CA ASN A 200 -19.26 -10.78 -5.93
C ASN A 200 -20.37 -10.28 -4.99
N SER A 201 -21.38 -11.10 -4.68
CA SER A 201 -22.48 -10.71 -3.77
C SER A 201 -22.17 -10.90 -2.29
N LEU A 202 -21.08 -11.62 -1.95
CA LEU A 202 -20.80 -12.00 -0.57
C LEU A 202 -20.59 -10.80 0.36
N GLU A 203 -20.22 -9.63 -0.13
CA GLU A 203 -19.94 -8.45 0.71
C GLU A 203 -21.17 -7.86 1.40
N PHE A 204 -22.37 -8.01 0.80
CA PHE A 204 -23.58 -7.32 1.27
C PHE A 204 -24.71 -8.26 1.70
N VAL A 205 -24.42 -9.57 1.78
CA VAL A 205 -25.37 -10.60 2.22
C VAL A 205 -25.20 -10.99 3.69
N ARG A 206 -24.56 -10.14 4.50
CA ARG A 206 -24.34 -10.40 5.94
C ARG A 206 -25.65 -10.67 6.69
N ALA A 207 -26.71 -9.92 6.39
CA ALA A 207 -28.03 -10.14 6.98
C ALA A 207 -28.61 -11.54 6.68
N ASN A 208 -28.25 -12.13 5.54
CA ASN A 208 -28.63 -13.49 5.16
C ASN A 208 -27.76 -14.52 5.90
N PHE A 209 -26.46 -14.27 6.04
CA PHE A 209 -25.55 -15.10 6.83
C PHE A 209 -25.89 -15.09 8.34
N GLU A 210 -26.50 -14.03 8.87
CA GLU A 210 -27.02 -14.02 10.25
C GLU A 210 -28.21 -14.99 10.43
N ARG A 211 -28.96 -15.27 9.36
CA ARG A 211 -30.09 -16.22 9.40
C ARG A 211 -29.59 -17.64 9.15
N GLU A 212 -29.58 -18.44 10.21
CA GLU A 212 -29.05 -19.81 10.17
C GLU A 212 -29.60 -20.67 9.03
N GLY A 213 -30.91 -20.61 8.73
CA GLY A 213 -31.50 -21.38 7.64
C GLY A 213 -30.98 -20.99 6.24
N GLU A 214 -30.80 -19.69 5.99
CA GLU A 214 -30.27 -19.19 4.72
C GLU A 214 -28.77 -19.48 4.62
N ARG A 215 -28.02 -19.24 5.71
CA ARG A 215 -26.59 -19.57 5.81
C ARG A 215 -26.33 -21.05 5.55
N ASN A 216 -27.07 -21.95 6.20
CA ASN A 216 -26.97 -23.40 5.99
C ASN A 216 -27.17 -23.76 4.51
N TYR A 217 -28.12 -23.09 3.86
CA TYR A 217 -28.43 -23.35 2.47
C TYR A 217 -27.33 -22.89 1.51
N ILE A 218 -26.79 -21.69 1.72
CA ILE A 218 -25.65 -21.18 0.96
C ILE A 218 -24.45 -22.12 1.14
N MET A 219 -24.10 -22.45 2.38
CA MET A 219 -22.97 -23.33 2.69
C MET A 219 -23.14 -24.72 2.07
N GLN A 220 -24.34 -25.29 2.11
CA GLN A 220 -24.61 -26.58 1.47
C GLN A 220 -24.33 -26.52 -0.04
N VAL A 221 -24.86 -25.51 -0.74
CA VAL A 221 -24.71 -25.38 -2.20
C VAL A 221 -23.25 -25.17 -2.60
N VAL A 222 -22.52 -24.30 -1.87
CA VAL A 222 -21.10 -24.07 -2.16
C VAL A 222 -20.27 -25.32 -1.88
N CYS A 223 -20.48 -25.99 -0.73
CA CYS A 223 -19.78 -27.24 -0.40
C CYS A 223 -20.06 -28.36 -1.42
N GLU A 224 -21.30 -28.52 -1.88
CA GLU A 224 -21.64 -29.48 -2.93
C GLU A 224 -20.94 -29.15 -4.26
N ALA A 225 -20.83 -27.85 -4.61
CA ALA A 225 -20.17 -27.41 -5.83
C ALA A 225 -18.65 -27.68 -5.82
N THR A 226 -17.99 -27.71 -4.66
CA THR A 226 -16.57 -28.13 -4.55
C THR A 226 -16.35 -29.60 -4.97
N GLN A 227 -17.42 -30.40 -4.99
CA GLN A 227 -17.39 -31.79 -5.42
C GLN A 227 -17.84 -31.96 -6.89
N SER A 228 -18.01 -30.87 -7.63
CA SER A 228 -18.40 -30.90 -9.03
C SER A 228 -17.32 -31.60 -9.89
N PRO A 229 -17.72 -32.43 -10.86
CA PRO A 229 -16.78 -32.98 -11.85
C PRO A 229 -16.33 -31.92 -12.86
N ASN A 230 -16.99 -30.77 -12.94
CA ASN A 230 -16.59 -29.66 -13.80
C ASN A 230 -15.54 -28.80 -13.09
N MET A 231 -14.34 -28.73 -13.67
CA MET A 231 -13.20 -28.05 -13.07
C MET A 231 -13.51 -26.55 -12.80
N PRO A 232 -13.95 -25.73 -13.77
CA PRO A 232 -14.27 -24.32 -13.50
C PRO A 232 -15.25 -24.11 -12.33
N VAL A 233 -16.30 -24.93 -12.24
CA VAL A 233 -17.28 -24.88 -11.13
C VAL A 233 -16.62 -25.22 -9.80
N LYS A 234 -15.77 -26.25 -9.77
CA LYS A 234 -15.03 -26.65 -8.56
C LYS A 234 -14.12 -25.51 -8.07
N VAL A 235 -13.33 -24.89 -8.94
CA VAL A 235 -12.44 -23.77 -8.56
C VAL A 235 -13.25 -22.57 -8.05
N ALA A 236 -14.29 -22.16 -8.77
CA ALA A 236 -15.15 -21.05 -8.34
C ALA A 236 -15.84 -21.32 -6.98
N ALA A 237 -16.14 -22.58 -6.67
CA ALA A 237 -16.69 -22.96 -5.38
C ALA A 237 -15.66 -22.83 -4.24
N TYR A 238 -14.39 -23.21 -4.47
CA TYR A 238 -13.32 -22.96 -3.49
C TYR A 238 -13.04 -21.47 -3.31
N GLU A 239 -13.04 -20.67 -4.39
CA GLU A 239 -12.94 -19.20 -4.31
C GLU A 239 -14.06 -18.60 -3.44
N CYS A 240 -15.30 -19.11 -3.59
CA CYS A 240 -16.40 -18.74 -2.70
C CYS A 240 -16.14 -19.14 -1.23
N LEU A 241 -15.57 -20.33 -0.97
CA LEU A 241 -15.23 -20.74 0.41
C LEU A 241 -14.18 -19.83 1.04
N VAL A 242 -13.15 -19.45 0.29
CA VAL A 242 -12.12 -18.48 0.72
C VAL A 242 -12.78 -17.16 1.10
N ARG A 243 -13.58 -16.59 0.20
CA ARG A 243 -14.27 -15.30 0.44
C ARG A 243 -15.28 -15.36 1.58
N ILE A 244 -15.98 -16.49 1.75
CA ILE A 244 -16.88 -16.72 2.88
C ILE A 244 -16.10 -16.76 4.20
N MET A 245 -14.94 -17.42 4.24
CA MET A 245 -14.12 -17.47 5.45
C MET A 245 -13.68 -16.07 5.87
N GLN A 246 -13.17 -15.29 4.91
CA GLN A 246 -12.76 -13.90 5.13
C GLN A 246 -13.88 -13.03 5.69
N LEU A 247 -15.08 -13.07 5.07
CA LEU A 247 -16.16 -12.17 5.45
C LEU A 247 -16.97 -12.63 6.67
N TYR A 248 -16.99 -13.94 6.95
CA TYR A 248 -17.93 -14.57 7.88
C TYR A 248 -17.27 -15.58 8.82
N TYR A 249 -15.98 -15.40 9.15
CA TYR A 249 -15.23 -16.24 10.08
C TYR A 249 -16.03 -16.58 11.36
N ASP A 250 -16.70 -15.58 11.95
CA ASP A 250 -17.50 -15.70 13.18
C ASP A 250 -18.67 -16.70 13.07
N LYS A 251 -19.08 -17.05 11.85
CA LYS A 251 -20.15 -18.02 11.58
C LYS A 251 -19.63 -19.41 11.19
N MET A 252 -18.33 -19.58 10.99
CA MET A 252 -17.80 -20.78 10.31
C MET A 252 -17.61 -22.00 11.21
N ARG A 253 -17.64 -21.84 12.54
CA ARG A 253 -17.34 -22.93 13.48
C ARG A 253 -18.08 -24.24 13.20
N PHE A 254 -19.39 -24.18 13.02
CA PHE A 254 -20.19 -25.37 12.74
C PHE A 254 -19.78 -26.04 11.41
N TYR A 255 -19.60 -25.26 10.35
CA TYR A 255 -19.25 -25.79 9.03
C TYR A 255 -17.82 -26.30 8.96
N MET A 256 -16.90 -25.72 9.75
CA MET A 256 -15.53 -26.18 9.87
C MET A 256 -15.46 -27.63 10.35
N GLU A 257 -16.17 -27.95 11.44
CA GLU A 257 -16.23 -29.29 12.00
C GLU A 257 -16.96 -30.29 11.10
N GLN A 258 -17.99 -29.85 10.39
CA GLN A 258 -18.86 -30.74 9.61
C GLN A 258 -18.36 -31.03 8.20
N ALA A 259 -17.73 -30.06 7.52
CA ALA A 259 -17.42 -30.18 6.10
C ALA A 259 -16.13 -29.47 5.67
N LEU A 260 -15.93 -28.20 6.03
CA LEU A 260 -14.88 -27.36 5.41
C LEU A 260 -13.48 -27.91 5.65
N PHE A 261 -13.21 -28.41 6.86
CA PHE A 261 -11.93 -29.04 7.17
C PHE A 261 -11.61 -30.21 6.22
N GLY A 262 -12.54 -31.16 6.06
CA GLY A 262 -12.34 -32.31 5.20
C GLY A 262 -12.23 -31.93 3.71
N LEU A 263 -13.07 -31.00 3.25
CA LEU A 263 -13.09 -30.54 1.86
C LEU A 263 -11.80 -29.81 1.48
N THR A 264 -11.27 -28.97 2.36
CA THR A 264 -10.07 -28.17 2.08
C THR A 264 -8.81 -29.03 2.16
N VAL A 265 -8.69 -29.95 3.13
CA VAL A 265 -7.59 -30.93 3.16
C VAL A 265 -7.58 -31.82 1.92
N LEU A 266 -8.76 -32.25 1.44
CA LEU A 266 -8.87 -32.98 0.17
C LEU A 266 -8.50 -32.10 -1.03
N GLY A 267 -8.93 -30.83 -1.03
CA GLY A 267 -8.62 -29.86 -2.08
C GLY A 267 -7.13 -29.60 -2.22
N MET A 268 -6.40 -29.49 -1.10
CA MET A 268 -4.94 -29.33 -1.09
C MET A 268 -4.19 -30.52 -1.72
N ARG A 269 -4.84 -31.69 -1.77
CA ARG A 269 -4.30 -32.92 -2.39
C ARG A 269 -4.88 -33.19 -3.78
N ASP A 270 -5.69 -32.28 -4.33
CA ASP A 270 -6.27 -32.43 -5.66
C ASP A 270 -5.14 -32.36 -6.71
N SER A 271 -5.25 -33.18 -7.75
CA SER A 271 -4.26 -33.22 -8.84
C SER A 271 -4.30 -31.98 -9.72
N GLU A 272 -5.40 -31.22 -9.69
CA GLU A 272 -5.52 -29.95 -10.40
C GLU A 272 -4.89 -28.82 -9.57
N PRO A 273 -3.81 -28.18 -10.04
CA PRO A 273 -3.09 -27.15 -9.28
C PRO A 273 -3.98 -25.98 -8.85
N LYS A 274 -4.95 -25.57 -9.69
CA LYS A 274 -5.87 -24.47 -9.37
C LYS A 274 -6.77 -24.78 -8.18
N VAL A 275 -7.13 -26.04 -7.97
CA VAL A 275 -7.94 -26.46 -6.81
C VAL A 275 -7.06 -26.50 -5.56
N ALA A 276 -5.85 -27.07 -5.68
CA ALA A 276 -4.88 -27.10 -4.59
C ALA A 276 -4.53 -25.68 -4.12
N LEU A 277 -4.28 -24.74 -5.04
CA LEU A 277 -4.05 -23.33 -4.75
C LEU A 277 -5.17 -22.72 -3.91
N GLN A 278 -6.43 -22.84 -4.35
CA GLN A 278 -7.55 -22.25 -3.60
C GLN A 278 -7.79 -22.93 -2.24
N ALA A 279 -7.46 -24.21 -2.10
CA ALA A 279 -7.56 -24.90 -0.83
C ALA A 279 -6.45 -24.52 0.15
N VAL A 280 -5.23 -24.24 -0.34
CA VAL A 280 -4.14 -23.65 0.45
C VAL A 280 -4.47 -22.20 0.81
N GLU A 281 -5.02 -21.44 -0.13
CA GLU A 281 -5.48 -20.06 0.08
C GLU A 281 -6.51 -20.00 1.21
N PHE A 282 -7.47 -20.93 1.26
CA PHE A 282 -8.43 -21.00 2.37
C PHE A 282 -7.75 -21.05 3.75
N TRP A 283 -6.69 -21.85 3.89
CA TRP A 283 -5.96 -21.92 5.16
C TRP A 283 -5.09 -20.70 5.41
N SER A 284 -4.57 -20.08 4.36
CA SER A 284 -3.87 -18.78 4.45
C SER A 284 -4.82 -17.70 4.97
N THR A 285 -6.02 -17.60 4.41
CA THR A 285 -7.09 -16.70 4.88
C THR A 285 -7.52 -16.99 6.32
N VAL A 286 -7.64 -18.27 6.72
CA VAL A 286 -7.91 -18.61 8.14
C VAL A 286 -6.79 -18.06 9.03
N CYS A 287 -5.53 -18.13 8.59
CA CYS A 287 -4.41 -17.62 9.37
C CYS A 287 -4.42 -16.10 9.45
N ASP A 288 -4.64 -15.40 8.33
CA ASP A 288 -4.71 -13.93 8.30
C ASP A 288 -5.79 -13.41 9.27
N GLU A 289 -7.01 -13.97 9.21
CA GLU A 289 -8.09 -13.63 10.13
C GLU A 289 -7.70 -13.93 11.60
N GLU A 290 -7.06 -15.06 11.87
CA GLU A 290 -6.66 -15.43 13.23
C GLU A 290 -5.48 -14.59 13.76
N ILE A 291 -4.61 -14.08 12.90
CA ILE A 291 -3.55 -13.12 13.26
C ILE A 291 -4.19 -11.79 13.64
N GLU A 292 -5.10 -11.26 12.81
CA GLU A 292 -5.82 -10.00 13.12
C GLU A 292 -6.59 -10.11 14.43
N LEU A 293 -7.31 -11.22 14.64
CA LEU A 293 -8.05 -11.47 15.87
C LEU A 293 -7.13 -11.62 17.10
N ALA A 294 -5.92 -12.16 16.92
CA ALA A 294 -4.94 -12.25 18.00
C ALA A 294 -4.40 -10.88 18.38
N LEU A 295 -4.13 -10.01 17.39
CA LEU A 295 -3.73 -8.62 17.61
C LEU A 295 -4.83 -7.82 18.31
N GLU A 296 -6.09 -7.92 17.86
CA GLU A 296 -7.25 -7.29 18.52
C GLU A 296 -7.38 -7.75 19.99
N ALA A 297 -7.18 -9.05 20.24
CA ALA A 297 -7.23 -9.59 21.59
C ALA A 297 -6.06 -9.13 22.47
N GLU A 298 -4.86 -8.98 21.91
CA GLU A 298 -3.71 -8.42 22.60
C GLU A 298 -3.95 -6.96 22.97
N GLU A 299 -4.42 -6.14 22.01
CA GLU A 299 -4.80 -4.75 22.23
C GLU A 299 -5.86 -4.65 23.34
N ALA A 300 -6.99 -5.36 23.23
CA ALA A 300 -8.05 -5.36 24.24
C ALA A 300 -7.51 -5.75 25.63
N ALA A 301 -6.63 -6.74 25.71
CA ALA A 301 -6.00 -7.16 26.96
C ALA A 301 -5.09 -6.07 27.57
N GLU A 302 -4.38 -5.28 26.76
CA GLU A 302 -3.60 -4.14 27.24
C GLU A 302 -4.48 -3.06 27.91
N PHE A 303 -5.70 -2.89 27.42
CA PHE A 303 -6.71 -2.00 27.99
C PHE A 303 -7.53 -2.63 29.13
N GLY A 304 -7.41 -3.94 29.35
CA GLY A 304 -8.21 -4.70 30.33
C GLY A 304 -9.66 -4.88 29.91
N GLU A 305 -9.91 -4.87 28.61
CA GLU A 305 -11.20 -5.09 27.95
C GLU A 305 -11.29 -6.51 27.40
N GLU A 306 -12.50 -6.95 27.02
CA GLU A 306 -12.68 -8.20 26.29
C GLU A 306 -12.66 -7.91 24.79
N PRO A 307 -12.03 -8.76 23.95
CA PRO A 307 -12.05 -8.57 22.50
C PRO A 307 -13.48 -8.62 21.96
N GLU A 308 -13.76 -7.84 20.91
CA GLU A 308 -15.08 -7.77 20.30
C GLU A 308 -15.37 -9.04 19.49
N ARG A 309 -14.34 -9.57 18.83
CA ARG A 309 -14.42 -10.78 18.01
C ARG A 309 -13.72 -11.96 18.69
N ILE A 310 -14.29 -13.15 18.51
CA ILE A 310 -13.76 -14.40 19.09
C ILE A 310 -12.92 -15.14 18.05
N CYS A 311 -11.66 -15.43 18.38
CA CYS A 311 -10.84 -16.38 17.64
C CYS A 311 -11.20 -17.84 18.01
N TYR A 312 -11.57 -18.64 17.01
CA TYR A 312 -11.90 -20.06 17.19
C TYR A 312 -10.69 -20.99 17.11
N ASN A 313 -9.51 -20.48 16.75
CA ASN A 313 -8.26 -21.24 16.67
C ASN A 313 -8.33 -22.44 15.72
N PHE A 314 -9.03 -22.29 14.58
CA PHE A 314 -9.13 -23.31 13.55
C PHE A 314 -7.76 -23.74 13.05
N ALA A 315 -6.83 -22.81 12.81
CA ALA A 315 -5.48 -23.14 12.34
C ALA A 315 -4.74 -24.03 13.35
N ARG A 316 -4.79 -23.69 14.64
CA ARG A 316 -4.16 -24.48 15.71
C ARG A 316 -4.76 -25.88 15.84
N ILE A 317 -6.08 -26.01 15.70
CA ILE A 317 -6.78 -27.31 15.76
C ILE A 317 -6.42 -28.19 14.55
N ALA A 318 -6.35 -27.59 13.36
CA ALA A 318 -6.09 -28.27 12.09
C ALA A 318 -4.61 -28.60 11.85
N LEU A 319 -3.70 -27.95 12.59
CA LEU A 319 -2.25 -28.02 12.43
C LEU A 319 -1.68 -29.43 12.15
N PRO A 320 -2.04 -30.50 12.91
CA PRO A 320 -1.45 -31.83 12.71
C PRO A 320 -1.76 -32.47 11.35
N GLU A 321 -2.85 -32.06 10.71
CA GLU A 321 -3.34 -32.64 9.46
C GLU A 321 -2.95 -31.79 8.24
N ILE A 322 -2.93 -30.46 8.38
CA ILE A 322 -2.63 -29.53 7.28
C ILE A 322 -1.12 -29.37 7.05
N VAL A 323 -0.31 -29.30 8.11
CA VAL A 323 1.15 -29.06 7.98
C VAL A 323 1.82 -30.19 7.19
N PRO A 324 1.57 -31.48 7.44
CA PRO A 324 2.17 -32.53 6.61
C PRO A 324 1.80 -32.44 5.13
N VAL A 325 0.61 -31.92 4.79
CA VAL A 325 0.21 -31.70 3.39
C VAL A 325 1.05 -30.58 2.79
N LEU A 326 1.11 -29.43 3.47
CA LEU A 326 1.87 -28.25 3.02
C LEU A 326 3.35 -28.59 2.82
N LEU A 327 3.94 -29.34 3.75
CA LEU A 327 5.34 -29.75 3.67
C LEU A 327 5.63 -30.69 2.48
N GLU A 328 4.66 -31.51 2.05
CA GLU A 328 4.80 -32.28 0.82
C GLU A 328 4.56 -31.43 -0.43
N LEU A 329 3.64 -30.46 -0.38
CA LEU A 329 3.43 -29.50 -1.47
C LEU A 329 4.66 -28.61 -1.69
N LEU A 330 5.44 -28.30 -0.65
CA LEU A 330 6.71 -27.61 -0.80
C LEU A 330 7.68 -28.34 -1.75
N LYS A 331 7.60 -29.66 -1.89
CA LYS A 331 8.47 -30.45 -2.79
C LYS A 331 7.98 -30.51 -4.25
N THR A 332 6.98 -29.70 -4.61
CA THR A 332 6.37 -29.68 -5.94
C THR A 332 6.83 -28.48 -6.79
N GLN A 333 8.02 -27.95 -6.49
CA GLN A 333 8.61 -26.86 -7.26
C GLN A 333 8.77 -27.25 -8.72
N ASP A 334 8.53 -26.30 -9.63
CA ASP A 334 8.74 -26.48 -11.07
C ASP A 334 10.04 -25.78 -11.50
N GLU A 335 10.97 -26.53 -12.12
CA GLU A 335 12.25 -26.00 -12.61
C GLU A 335 12.06 -25.02 -13.77
N ASP A 336 10.97 -25.17 -14.53
CA ASP A 336 10.69 -24.41 -15.76
C ASP A 336 9.70 -23.26 -15.52
N ALA A 337 9.14 -23.11 -14.31
CA ALA A 337 8.20 -22.03 -14.00
C ALA A 337 8.87 -20.67 -14.01
N ASP A 338 8.17 -19.67 -14.57
CA ASP A 338 8.61 -18.29 -14.53
C ASP A 338 8.68 -17.79 -13.06
N GLU A 339 9.63 -16.91 -12.74
CA GLU A 339 9.83 -16.42 -11.37
C GLU A 339 8.57 -15.76 -10.80
N ASP A 340 7.82 -15.05 -11.66
CA ASP A 340 6.59 -14.33 -11.34
C ASP A 340 5.34 -15.23 -11.28
N GLU A 341 5.44 -16.51 -11.65
CA GLU A 341 4.31 -17.43 -11.63
C GLU A 341 3.94 -17.83 -10.19
N TRP A 342 2.68 -17.64 -9.80
CA TRP A 342 2.20 -18.10 -8.49
C TRP A 342 1.78 -19.57 -8.55
N ASP A 343 2.60 -20.44 -7.96
CA ASP A 343 2.40 -21.89 -7.96
C ASP A 343 2.05 -22.47 -6.58
N VAL A 344 1.74 -23.77 -6.55
CA VAL A 344 1.31 -24.49 -5.33
C VAL A 344 2.42 -24.53 -4.27
N SER A 345 3.69 -24.61 -4.67
CA SER A 345 4.82 -24.66 -3.74
C SER A 345 5.03 -23.31 -3.03
N LYS A 346 4.93 -22.20 -3.78
CA LYS A 346 5.00 -20.83 -3.24
C LYS A 346 3.82 -20.54 -2.31
N ALA A 347 2.61 -20.94 -2.71
CA ALA A 347 1.42 -20.85 -1.86
C ALA A 347 1.58 -21.66 -0.57
N ALA A 348 2.12 -22.89 -0.65
CA ALA A 348 2.36 -23.72 0.52
C ALA A 348 3.39 -23.10 1.49
N GLY A 349 4.49 -22.54 0.98
CA GLY A 349 5.49 -21.83 1.80
C GLY A 349 4.89 -20.62 2.53
N THR A 350 4.11 -19.82 1.83
CA THR A 350 3.38 -18.69 2.41
C THR A 350 2.43 -19.14 3.51
N CYS A 351 1.63 -20.18 3.25
CA CYS A 351 0.71 -20.75 4.24
C CYS A 351 1.45 -21.32 5.46
N VAL A 352 2.61 -21.94 5.30
CA VAL A 352 3.45 -22.40 6.43
C VAL A 352 3.94 -21.22 7.28
N GLY A 353 4.34 -20.11 6.65
CA GLY A 353 4.73 -18.89 7.35
C GLY A 353 3.59 -18.27 8.15
N LEU A 354 2.41 -18.14 7.54
CA LEU A 354 1.20 -17.65 8.23
C LEU A 354 0.80 -18.56 9.39
N LEU A 355 0.87 -19.89 9.20
CA LEU A 355 0.63 -20.84 10.29
C LEU A 355 1.62 -20.66 11.43
N ALA A 356 2.91 -20.40 11.13
CA ALA A 356 3.91 -20.18 12.16
C ALA A 356 3.59 -18.95 13.01
N GLN A 357 3.11 -17.86 12.40
CA GLN A 357 2.65 -16.65 13.09
C GLN A 357 1.44 -16.92 13.99
N VAL A 358 0.46 -17.69 13.54
CA VAL A 358 -0.76 -18.00 14.32
C VAL A 358 -0.48 -18.95 15.48
N VAL A 359 0.25 -20.05 15.22
CA VAL A 359 0.37 -21.14 16.19
C VAL A 359 1.62 -21.05 17.06
N GLY A 360 2.60 -20.22 16.67
CA GLY A 360 3.87 -20.05 17.37
C GLY A 360 4.64 -21.36 17.51
N ASP A 361 5.14 -21.65 18.72
CA ASP A 361 5.98 -22.81 19.03
C ASP A 361 5.39 -24.17 18.62
N ASP A 362 4.07 -24.28 18.46
CA ASP A 362 3.41 -25.55 18.11
C ASP A 362 3.85 -26.08 16.73
N ILE A 363 4.15 -25.18 15.77
CA ILE A 363 4.57 -25.60 14.41
C ILE A 363 5.97 -26.23 14.40
N VAL A 364 6.84 -25.80 15.32
CA VAL A 364 8.26 -26.18 15.37
C VAL A 364 8.41 -27.70 15.48
N ARG A 365 7.52 -28.36 16.23
CA ARG A 365 7.54 -29.82 16.44
C ARG A 365 7.28 -30.62 15.16
N LEU A 366 6.58 -30.04 14.19
CA LEU A 366 6.25 -30.67 12.91
C LEU A 366 7.27 -30.29 11.83
N ALA A 367 7.73 -29.03 11.84
CA ALA A 367 8.68 -28.50 10.88
C ALA A 367 10.10 -29.07 11.05
N VAL A 368 10.63 -29.12 12.28
CA VAL A 368 12.02 -29.53 12.53
C VAL A 368 12.34 -30.94 12.01
N PRO A 369 11.52 -31.98 12.28
CA PRO A 369 11.78 -33.32 11.73
C PRO A 369 11.81 -33.36 10.20
N PHE A 370 10.98 -32.55 9.55
CA PHE A 370 10.97 -32.42 8.09
C PHE A 370 12.26 -31.76 7.58
N VAL A 371 12.70 -30.68 8.22
CA VAL A 371 13.95 -29.99 7.87
C VAL A 371 15.14 -30.92 8.04
N GLU A 372 15.30 -31.55 9.20
CA GLU A 372 16.42 -32.46 9.49
C GLU A 372 16.46 -33.65 8.53
N GLY A 373 15.29 -34.18 8.15
CA GLY A 373 15.17 -35.30 7.22
C GLY A 373 15.52 -34.96 5.77
N ASN A 374 15.41 -33.69 5.36
CA ASN A 374 15.49 -33.29 3.95
C ASN A 374 16.64 -32.32 3.61
N ILE A 375 17.22 -31.62 4.58
CA ILE A 375 18.24 -30.57 4.36
C ILE A 375 19.52 -31.07 3.66
N LYS A 376 19.82 -32.37 3.73
CA LYS A 376 20.95 -33.04 3.06
C LYS A 376 20.51 -34.08 2.04
N ASN A 377 19.26 -34.04 1.58
CA ASN A 377 18.72 -34.99 0.61
C ASN A 377 19.45 -34.84 -0.74
N PRO A 378 19.75 -35.93 -1.47
CA PRO A 378 20.30 -35.83 -2.84
C PRO A 378 19.35 -35.11 -3.82
N ASP A 379 18.04 -35.20 -3.61
CA ASP A 379 17.04 -34.46 -4.40
C ASP A 379 17.00 -32.98 -3.98
N TRP A 380 17.14 -32.09 -4.97
CA TRP A 380 17.17 -30.66 -4.71
C TRP A 380 15.80 -30.11 -4.31
N HIS A 381 14.69 -30.69 -4.79
CA HIS A 381 13.33 -30.31 -4.38
C HIS A 381 13.15 -30.48 -2.87
N ALA A 382 13.66 -31.60 -2.33
CA ALA A 382 13.63 -31.86 -0.90
C ALA A 382 14.56 -30.92 -0.10
N ARG A 383 15.76 -30.61 -0.62
CA ARG A 383 16.68 -29.67 0.03
C ARG A 383 16.10 -28.25 0.07
N GLU A 384 15.60 -27.77 -1.05
CA GLU A 384 14.96 -26.45 -1.17
C GLU A 384 13.77 -26.37 -0.22
N ALA A 385 12.87 -27.36 -0.27
CA ALA A 385 11.68 -27.41 0.60
C ALA A 385 12.06 -27.38 2.10
N ALA A 386 13.16 -28.03 2.49
CA ALA A 386 13.66 -27.99 3.86
C ALA A 386 14.10 -26.58 4.28
N VAL A 387 14.82 -25.87 3.40
CA VAL A 387 15.28 -24.50 3.67
C VAL A 387 14.13 -23.51 3.64
N MET A 388 13.18 -23.69 2.71
CA MET A 388 11.96 -22.89 2.61
C MET A 388 11.11 -23.03 3.88
N CYS A 389 10.86 -24.27 4.32
CA CYS A 389 10.16 -24.55 5.57
C CYS A 389 10.87 -23.91 6.77
N PHE A 390 12.20 -24.06 6.87
CA PHE A 390 12.96 -23.45 7.95
C PHE A 390 12.86 -21.92 7.96
N GLY A 391 13.03 -21.27 6.81
CA GLY A 391 12.89 -19.81 6.69
C GLY A 391 11.47 -19.31 6.99
N SER A 392 10.44 -20.07 6.57
CA SER A 392 9.03 -19.72 6.78
C SER A 392 8.64 -19.72 8.26
N ILE A 393 9.24 -20.59 9.09
CA ILE A 393 8.95 -20.66 10.53
C ILE A 393 9.79 -19.70 11.39
N MET A 394 10.59 -18.82 10.78
CA MET A 394 11.41 -17.84 11.54
C MET A 394 10.57 -16.72 12.16
N GLU A 395 9.32 -16.56 11.72
CA GLU A 395 8.37 -15.58 12.21
C GLU A 395 7.22 -16.30 12.93
N GLY A 396 6.88 -15.85 14.14
CA GLY A 396 5.80 -16.44 14.95
C GLY A 396 6.27 -17.15 16.23
N PRO A 397 7.06 -18.24 16.17
CA PRO A 397 7.57 -18.92 17.37
C PRO A 397 8.41 -18.01 18.28
N ASP A 398 8.48 -18.35 19.57
CA ASP A 398 9.25 -17.57 20.54
C ASP A 398 10.74 -17.57 20.18
N ARG A 399 11.39 -16.40 20.25
CA ARG A 399 12.81 -16.24 19.93
C ARG A 399 13.71 -17.21 20.70
N LYS A 400 13.37 -17.55 21.95
CA LYS A 400 14.13 -18.52 22.77
C LYS A 400 14.01 -19.94 22.25
N THR A 401 12.88 -20.28 21.63
CA THR A 401 12.66 -21.57 20.97
C THR A 401 13.45 -21.63 19.65
N LEU A 402 13.46 -20.55 18.87
CA LEU A 402 14.17 -20.48 17.59
C LEU A 402 15.69 -20.40 17.73
N ALA A 403 16.21 -19.66 18.72
CA ALA A 403 17.64 -19.42 18.86
C ALA A 403 18.53 -20.68 18.79
N PRO A 404 18.30 -21.75 19.57
CA PRO A 404 19.12 -22.96 19.48
C PRO A 404 19.00 -23.68 18.12
N LEU A 405 17.86 -23.57 17.44
CA LEU A 405 17.64 -24.16 16.12
C LEU A 405 18.45 -23.41 15.06
N VAL A 406 18.39 -22.06 15.09
CA VAL A 406 19.18 -21.19 14.23
C VAL A 406 20.67 -21.44 14.43
N GLU A 407 21.15 -21.47 15.68
CA GLU A 407 22.56 -21.74 15.98
C GLU A 407 23.07 -23.07 15.39
N SER A 408 22.22 -24.11 15.39
CA SER A 408 22.57 -25.42 14.85
C SER A 408 22.50 -25.48 13.32
N ALA A 409 21.49 -24.84 12.72
CA ALA A 409 21.23 -24.91 11.28
C ALA A 409 22.10 -23.95 10.46
N LEU A 410 22.47 -22.80 11.03
CA LEU A 410 23.13 -21.70 10.31
C LEU A 410 24.40 -22.12 9.54
N PRO A 411 25.33 -22.93 10.08
CA PRO A 411 26.48 -23.39 9.31
C PRO A 411 26.10 -24.19 8.05
N THR A 412 25.04 -24.98 8.12
CA THR A 412 24.55 -25.76 6.97
C THR A 412 23.92 -24.84 5.93
N ILE A 413 23.07 -23.89 6.35
CA ILE A 413 22.42 -22.95 5.44
C ILE A 413 23.45 -22.06 4.73
N ILE A 414 24.51 -21.62 5.43
CA ILE A 414 25.64 -20.89 4.82
C ILE A 414 26.33 -21.74 3.75
N GLU A 415 26.50 -23.04 3.96
CA GLU A 415 27.07 -23.95 2.96
C GLU A 415 26.17 -24.09 1.73
N MET A 416 24.84 -24.04 1.91
CA MET A 416 23.86 -24.18 0.82
C MET A 416 23.85 -23.01 -0.17
N LEU A 417 24.43 -21.85 0.16
CA LEU A 417 24.74 -20.81 -0.83
C LEU A 417 25.70 -21.29 -1.94
N ARG A 418 26.37 -22.43 -1.74
CA ARG A 418 27.25 -23.08 -2.72
C ARG A 418 26.65 -24.39 -3.27
N ASP A 419 25.35 -24.62 -3.10
CA ASP A 419 24.65 -25.79 -3.65
C ASP A 419 24.74 -25.80 -5.18
N GLN A 420 24.52 -26.97 -5.79
CA GLN A 420 24.52 -27.12 -7.25
C GLN A 420 23.22 -26.61 -7.87
N SER A 421 22.11 -26.64 -7.12
CA SER A 421 20.82 -26.11 -7.58
C SER A 421 20.72 -24.61 -7.30
N ILE A 422 20.36 -23.84 -8.34
CA ILE A 422 20.12 -22.40 -8.23
C ILE A 422 18.94 -22.11 -7.29
N ALA A 423 17.86 -22.91 -7.37
CA ALA A 423 16.71 -22.77 -6.49
C ALA A 423 17.10 -22.95 -5.01
N VAL A 424 17.96 -23.92 -4.70
CA VAL A 424 18.45 -24.12 -3.33
C VAL A 424 19.29 -22.94 -2.85
N LYS A 425 20.17 -22.40 -3.69
CA LYS A 425 20.97 -21.21 -3.36
C LYS A 425 20.09 -19.98 -3.11
N ASP A 426 19.10 -19.79 -3.96
CA ASP A 426 18.16 -18.67 -3.85
C ASP A 426 17.40 -18.71 -2.52
N THR A 427 16.77 -19.83 -2.22
CA THR A 427 16.05 -20.03 -0.95
C THR A 427 16.98 -19.97 0.25
N ALA A 428 18.23 -20.45 0.14
CA ALA A 428 19.23 -20.28 1.19
C ALA A 428 19.57 -18.80 1.42
N ALA A 429 19.75 -18.00 0.37
CA ALA A 429 19.99 -16.56 0.49
C ALA A 429 18.81 -15.85 1.16
N TRP A 430 17.58 -16.17 0.74
CA TRP A 430 16.36 -15.63 1.35
C TRP A 430 16.25 -16.04 2.84
N THR A 431 16.47 -17.30 3.18
CA THR A 431 16.42 -17.78 4.57
C THR A 431 17.49 -17.11 5.43
N LEU A 432 18.69 -16.87 4.91
CA LEU A 432 19.72 -16.10 5.63
C LEU A 432 19.30 -14.63 5.85
N GLY A 433 18.62 -14.03 4.89
CA GLY A 433 18.04 -12.69 5.05
C GLY A 433 16.97 -12.65 6.14
N ARG A 434 16.07 -13.66 6.17
CA ARG A 434 15.04 -13.83 7.22
C ARG A 434 15.66 -14.02 8.60
N ILE A 435 16.70 -14.85 8.72
CA ILE A 435 17.43 -15.04 9.98
C ILE A 435 18.10 -13.73 10.42
N SER A 436 18.68 -12.98 9.48
CA SER A 436 19.35 -11.71 9.76
C SER A 436 18.39 -10.61 10.20
N ASP A 437 17.12 -10.67 9.77
CA ASP A 437 16.06 -9.75 10.17
C ASP A 437 15.45 -10.11 11.54
N LEU A 438 14.96 -11.34 11.66
CA LEU A 438 14.09 -11.74 12.78
C LEU A 438 14.84 -12.38 13.95
N CYS A 439 16.01 -12.98 13.69
CA CYS A 439 16.76 -13.81 14.64
C CYS A 439 18.23 -13.39 14.74
N CYS A 440 18.56 -12.12 14.48
CA CYS A 440 19.94 -11.63 14.49
C CYS A 440 20.66 -11.90 15.83
N ASP A 441 19.95 -11.85 16.96
CA ASP A 441 20.45 -12.17 18.30
C ASP A 441 21.06 -13.58 18.41
N SER A 442 20.64 -14.51 17.53
CA SER A 442 21.11 -15.89 17.49
C SER A 442 22.40 -16.06 16.67
N ILE A 443 22.82 -15.00 15.95
CA ILE A 443 24.05 -14.98 15.17
C ILE A 443 25.21 -14.60 16.09
N LYS A 444 25.97 -15.60 16.54
CA LYS A 444 27.20 -15.37 17.30
C LYS A 444 28.24 -14.64 16.44
N THR A 445 28.51 -13.38 16.79
CA THR A 445 29.42 -12.49 16.04
C THR A 445 30.83 -13.07 15.87
N ASP A 446 31.33 -13.79 16.86
CA ASP A 446 32.69 -14.36 16.82
C ASP A 446 32.78 -15.69 16.06
N VAL A 447 31.64 -16.35 15.80
CA VAL A 447 31.60 -17.72 15.26
C VAL A 447 30.97 -17.74 13.88
N HIS A 448 29.77 -17.19 13.74
CA HIS A 448 28.94 -17.33 12.55
C HIS A 448 29.12 -16.16 11.59
N LEU A 449 29.22 -14.93 12.10
CA LEU A 449 29.22 -13.71 11.30
C LEU A 449 30.34 -13.67 10.23
N PRO A 450 31.60 -14.07 10.49
CA PRO A 450 32.64 -14.03 9.46
C PRO A 450 32.32 -14.94 8.26
N ALA A 451 31.81 -16.14 8.52
CA ALA A 451 31.45 -17.10 7.48
C ALA A 451 30.19 -16.65 6.72
N LEU A 452 29.21 -16.09 7.43
CA LEU A 452 27.99 -15.54 6.85
C LEU A 452 28.31 -14.40 5.89
N VAL A 453 29.03 -13.37 6.35
CA VAL A 453 29.40 -12.21 5.53
C VAL A 453 30.22 -12.64 4.32
N GLN A 454 31.18 -13.56 4.51
CA GLN A 454 31.96 -14.09 3.38
C GLN A 454 31.07 -14.77 2.34
N ALA A 455 30.09 -15.58 2.77
CA ALA A 455 29.19 -16.28 1.87
C ALA A 455 28.27 -15.32 1.11
N LEU A 456 27.70 -14.32 1.80
CA LEU A 456 26.86 -13.28 1.18
C LEU A 456 27.64 -12.45 0.16
N VAL A 457 28.86 -12.03 0.50
CA VAL A 457 29.75 -11.28 -0.41
C VAL A 457 30.13 -12.09 -1.65
N LEU A 458 30.31 -13.41 -1.52
CA LEU A 458 30.50 -14.29 -2.67
C LEU A 458 29.21 -14.44 -3.49
N GLY A 459 28.05 -14.51 -2.83
CA GLY A 459 26.73 -14.58 -3.46
C GLY A 459 26.39 -13.36 -4.32
N LEU A 460 26.96 -12.19 -4.02
CA LEU A 460 26.87 -10.99 -4.87
C LEU A 460 27.47 -11.20 -6.29
N GLN A 461 28.23 -12.29 -6.48
CA GLN A 461 28.79 -12.65 -7.78
C GLN A 461 27.93 -13.66 -8.56
N ASP A 462 26.87 -14.20 -7.97
CA ASP A 462 26.02 -15.24 -8.54
C ASP A 462 24.92 -14.66 -9.45
N GLU A 463 23.92 -15.48 -9.80
CA GLU A 463 22.75 -15.10 -10.60
C GLU A 463 21.94 -13.95 -9.97
N PRO A 464 21.25 -13.11 -10.77
CA PRO A 464 20.60 -11.89 -10.30
C PRO A 464 19.69 -12.04 -9.07
N ARG A 465 18.89 -13.10 -9.02
CA ARG A 465 17.97 -13.36 -7.91
C ARG A 465 18.68 -13.66 -6.58
N ILE A 466 19.76 -14.44 -6.63
CA ILE A 466 20.63 -14.70 -5.47
C ILE A 466 21.28 -13.39 -5.01
N VAL A 467 21.72 -12.54 -5.95
CA VAL A 467 22.27 -11.22 -5.62
C VAL A 467 21.25 -10.38 -4.86
N THR A 468 19.99 -10.32 -5.30
CA THR A 468 18.91 -9.58 -4.62
C THR A 468 18.72 -10.08 -3.18
N ASN A 469 18.63 -11.40 -2.97
CA ASN A 469 18.48 -11.97 -1.63
C ASN A 469 19.73 -11.79 -0.75
N CYS A 470 20.94 -11.86 -1.32
CA CYS A 470 22.17 -11.54 -0.59
C CYS A 470 22.24 -10.05 -0.21
N CYS A 471 21.82 -9.15 -1.10
CA CYS A 471 21.73 -7.71 -0.80
C CYS A 471 20.75 -7.46 0.35
N TRP A 472 19.57 -8.10 0.32
CA TRP A 472 18.59 -8.01 1.40
C TRP A 472 19.15 -8.51 2.74
N ALA A 473 19.84 -9.65 2.75
CA ALA A 473 20.51 -10.13 3.96
C ALA A 473 21.59 -9.15 4.49
N ILE A 474 22.37 -8.52 3.60
CA ILE A 474 23.36 -7.51 3.98
C ILE A 474 22.71 -6.25 4.56
N MET A 475 21.55 -5.82 4.02
CA MET A 475 20.77 -4.71 4.56
C MET A 475 20.33 -4.99 6.00
N ASN A 476 19.71 -6.15 6.23
CA ASN A 476 19.24 -6.54 7.56
C ASN A 476 20.40 -6.65 8.56
N LEU A 477 21.54 -7.26 8.17
CA LEU A 477 22.73 -7.27 9.02
C LEU A 477 23.24 -5.86 9.31
N SER A 478 23.26 -4.97 8.32
CA SER A 478 23.71 -3.59 8.47
C SER A 478 22.82 -2.83 9.45
N GLU A 479 21.51 -3.03 9.39
CA GLU A 479 20.53 -2.40 10.29
C GLU A 479 20.65 -2.94 11.71
N GLN A 480 20.66 -4.26 11.88
CA GLN A 480 20.63 -4.92 13.20
C GLN A 480 21.98 -4.87 13.94
N LEU A 481 23.11 -4.93 13.22
CA LEU A 481 24.47 -4.93 13.80
C LEU A 481 25.24 -3.63 13.54
N GLY A 482 24.56 -2.61 13.00
CA GLY A 482 25.14 -1.32 12.67
C GLY A 482 25.19 -0.34 13.85
N ALA A 483 25.71 0.86 13.56
CA ALA A 483 25.94 1.88 14.58
C ALA A 483 24.62 2.40 15.20
N ASN A 484 23.55 2.49 14.41
CA ASN A 484 22.26 3.04 14.87
C ASN A 484 21.55 2.08 15.83
N ALA A 485 21.56 0.77 15.56
CA ALA A 485 21.01 -0.23 16.47
C ALA A 485 21.73 -0.22 17.82
N LEU A 486 23.07 -0.18 17.82
CA LEU A 486 23.86 -0.11 19.06
C LEU A 486 23.63 1.20 19.83
N ALA A 487 23.42 2.33 19.15
CA ALA A 487 23.09 3.59 19.82
C ALA A 487 21.75 3.49 20.56
N TYR A 488 20.73 2.91 19.89
CA TYR A 488 19.42 2.69 20.48
C TYR A 488 19.46 1.77 21.72
N GLU A 489 20.18 0.65 21.63
CA GLU A 489 20.36 -0.28 22.77
C GLU A 489 21.04 0.38 23.98
N ASN A 490 22.00 1.28 23.74
CA ASN A 490 22.71 2.00 24.78
C ASN A 490 21.89 3.15 25.40
N GLY A 491 20.66 3.37 24.95
CA GLY A 491 19.79 4.47 25.41
C GLY A 491 20.26 5.84 24.93
N GLU A 492 21.11 5.88 23.92
CA GLU A 492 21.56 7.07 23.22
C GLU A 492 20.51 7.36 22.12
N GLY A 493 19.86 8.52 22.15
CA GLY A 493 18.81 8.85 21.18
C GLY A 493 19.31 8.84 19.73
N SER A 494 18.41 8.94 18.74
CA SER A 494 18.76 8.94 17.30
C SER A 494 19.78 10.01 16.88
N ASP A 495 19.94 11.05 17.69
CA ASP A 495 20.87 12.18 17.48
C ASP A 495 22.21 12.03 18.24
N ALA A 496 22.46 10.91 18.90
CA ALA A 496 23.63 10.69 19.74
C ALA A 496 24.76 9.92 19.03
N ALA A 497 25.98 10.15 19.53
CA ALA A 497 27.25 9.80 18.92
C ALA A 497 27.29 8.39 18.32
N THR A 498 27.51 8.30 17.02
CA THR A 498 27.63 7.05 16.28
C THR A 498 28.64 6.14 16.97
N ALA A 499 28.25 4.89 17.23
CA ALA A 499 29.13 3.89 17.84
C ALA A 499 30.53 3.92 17.19
N SER A 500 31.57 3.90 18.03
CA SER A 500 32.94 4.05 17.53
C SER A 500 33.36 2.90 16.60
N THR A 501 32.81 1.71 16.84
CA THR A 501 33.02 0.48 16.06
C THR A 501 31.80 -0.44 16.22
N THR A 502 31.61 -1.37 15.30
CA THR A 502 30.53 -2.36 15.27
C THR A 502 31.06 -3.75 14.91
N PRO A 503 30.31 -4.85 15.18
CA PRO A 503 30.66 -6.18 14.70
C PRO A 503 30.89 -6.27 13.19
N LEU A 504 30.26 -5.38 12.41
CA LEU A 504 30.42 -5.30 10.95
C LEU A 504 31.63 -4.46 10.49
N SER A 505 32.21 -3.64 11.35
CA SER A 505 33.32 -2.74 11.00
C SER A 505 34.53 -3.47 10.34
N PRO A 506 34.95 -4.66 10.82
CA PRO A 506 36.02 -5.42 10.17
C PRO A 506 35.72 -5.88 8.74
N PHE A 507 34.44 -5.96 8.37
CA PHE A 507 33.99 -6.47 7.07
C PHE A 507 33.53 -5.36 6.11
N PHE A 508 33.38 -4.13 6.61
CA PHE A 508 32.78 -3.01 5.87
C PHE A 508 33.45 -2.76 4.52
N GLU A 509 34.79 -2.73 4.47
CA GLU A 509 35.54 -2.52 3.23
C GLU A 509 35.27 -3.62 2.19
N GLY A 510 35.18 -4.88 2.64
CA GLY A 510 34.88 -6.01 1.76
C GLY A 510 33.45 -5.97 1.23
N ILE A 511 32.48 -5.67 2.09
CA ILE A 511 31.06 -5.54 1.72
C ILE A 511 30.89 -4.43 0.68
N VAL A 512 31.37 -3.22 0.98
CA VAL A 512 31.26 -2.06 0.09
C VAL A 512 31.98 -2.30 -1.24
N GLY A 513 33.18 -2.89 -1.20
CA GLY A 513 33.93 -3.22 -2.41
C GLY A 513 33.18 -4.16 -3.34
N SER A 514 32.54 -5.20 -2.80
CA SER A 514 31.76 -6.16 -3.58
C SER A 514 30.41 -5.61 -4.06
N LEU A 515 29.72 -4.79 -3.26
CA LEU A 515 28.51 -4.09 -3.71
C LEU A 515 28.81 -3.09 -4.85
N LEU A 516 29.92 -2.36 -4.77
CA LEU A 516 30.38 -1.48 -5.86
C LEU A 516 30.70 -2.25 -7.14
N GLN A 517 31.17 -3.50 -7.04
CA GLN A 517 31.36 -4.37 -8.20
C GLN A 517 30.02 -4.88 -8.75
N ALA A 518 29.11 -5.32 -7.88
CA ALA A 518 27.77 -5.80 -8.28
C ALA A 518 26.97 -4.70 -9.00
N THR A 519 27.01 -3.47 -8.49
CA THR A 519 26.36 -2.30 -9.10
C THR A 519 26.95 -1.89 -10.46
N GLY A 520 28.15 -2.37 -10.81
CA GLY A 520 28.79 -2.13 -12.10
C GLY A 520 28.36 -3.08 -13.21
N ARG A 521 27.48 -4.06 -12.93
CA ARG A 521 26.93 -4.99 -13.92
C ARG A 521 25.98 -4.29 -14.89
N SER A 522 25.94 -4.75 -16.13
CA SER A 522 25.11 -4.16 -17.18
C SER A 522 23.64 -4.54 -17.09
N SER A 523 23.31 -5.72 -16.56
CA SER A 523 21.94 -6.21 -16.39
C SER A 523 21.36 -5.76 -15.04
N ASN A 524 20.05 -5.48 -15.01
CA ASN A 524 19.26 -5.28 -13.79
C ASN A 524 18.13 -6.33 -13.69
N GLU A 525 18.35 -7.53 -14.21
CA GLU A 525 17.44 -8.66 -14.02
C GLU A 525 17.17 -8.90 -12.52
N SER A 526 15.93 -9.28 -12.21
CA SER A 526 15.41 -9.50 -10.84
C SER A 526 15.75 -8.36 -9.85
N ASN A 527 15.86 -7.11 -10.36
CA ASN A 527 16.27 -5.90 -9.62
C ASN A 527 17.67 -5.97 -8.96
N SER A 528 18.53 -6.89 -9.39
CA SER A 528 19.83 -7.17 -8.74
C SER A 528 20.75 -5.96 -8.59
N ARG A 529 20.78 -5.07 -9.58
CA ARG A 529 21.61 -3.85 -9.53
C ARG A 529 20.99 -2.81 -8.60
N THR A 530 19.67 -2.63 -8.63
CA THR A 530 18.93 -1.77 -7.70
C THR A 530 19.14 -2.23 -6.25
N SER A 531 18.92 -3.51 -5.97
CA SER A 531 19.16 -4.13 -4.65
C SER A 531 20.60 -3.92 -4.16
N ALA A 532 21.59 -3.97 -5.05
CA ALA A 532 22.98 -3.72 -4.69
C ALA A 532 23.26 -2.24 -4.35
N TYR A 533 22.59 -1.29 -4.99
CA TYR A 533 22.66 0.13 -4.63
C TYR A 533 21.96 0.39 -3.29
N GLU A 534 20.80 -0.21 -3.05
CA GLU A 534 20.09 -0.13 -1.77
C GLU A 534 20.91 -0.71 -0.62
N ALA A 535 21.50 -1.89 -0.81
CA ALA A 535 22.41 -2.48 0.16
C ALA A 535 23.65 -1.61 0.43
N LEU A 536 24.19 -0.96 -0.60
CA LEU A 536 25.29 -0.02 -0.44
C LEU A 536 24.87 1.22 0.37
N ALA A 537 23.67 1.76 0.10
CA ALA A 537 23.10 2.87 0.86
C ALA A 537 22.84 2.49 2.33
N SER A 538 22.26 1.33 2.60
CA SER A 538 22.00 0.85 3.97
C SER A 538 23.31 0.60 4.73
N SER A 539 24.29 -0.07 4.11
CA SER A 539 25.61 -0.28 4.73
C SER A 539 26.30 1.05 5.10
N VAL A 540 26.25 2.06 4.22
CA VAL A 540 26.80 3.40 4.51
C VAL A 540 26.03 4.08 5.64
N THR A 541 24.70 4.04 5.61
CA THR A 541 23.84 4.67 6.63
C THR A 541 24.14 4.15 8.03
N HIS A 542 24.41 2.84 8.14
CA HIS A 542 24.60 2.14 9.41
C HIS A 542 26.07 1.90 9.79
N CYS A 543 27.04 2.45 9.04
CA CYS A 543 28.46 2.23 9.33
C CYS A 543 28.88 2.88 10.65
N ALA A 544 29.93 2.36 11.30
CA ALA A 544 30.48 2.94 12.53
C ALA A 544 31.43 4.13 12.24
N ALA A 545 31.83 4.86 13.29
CA ALA A 545 32.71 6.03 13.14
C ALA A 545 34.08 5.67 12.53
N ASP A 546 34.62 4.49 12.83
CA ASP A 546 35.88 3.96 12.27
C ASP A 546 35.81 3.61 10.77
N CYS A 547 34.61 3.52 10.21
CA CYS A 547 34.35 3.20 8.79
C CYS A 547 34.02 4.43 7.92
N VAL A 548 33.98 5.63 8.53
CA VAL A 548 33.56 6.87 7.86
C VAL A 548 34.50 7.24 6.70
N HIS A 549 35.81 6.99 6.83
CA HIS A 549 36.76 7.23 5.76
C HIS A 549 36.45 6.40 4.50
N GLN A 550 36.08 5.13 4.68
CA GLN A 550 35.67 4.24 3.59
C GLN A 550 34.36 4.73 2.96
N ALA A 551 33.40 5.20 3.77
CA ALA A 551 32.16 5.82 3.27
C ALA A 551 32.42 7.09 2.44
N SER A 552 33.42 7.91 2.80
CA SER A 552 33.87 9.04 1.97
C SER A 552 34.43 8.56 0.62
N GLY A 553 35.10 7.40 0.58
CA GLY A 553 35.54 6.78 -0.66
C GLY A 553 34.38 6.36 -1.57
N VAL A 554 33.28 5.87 -0.99
CA VAL A 554 32.03 5.58 -1.71
C VAL A 554 31.45 6.85 -2.32
N LEU A 555 31.31 7.92 -1.52
CA LEU A 555 30.78 9.21 -1.99
C LEU A 555 31.50 9.69 -3.26
N VAL A 556 32.84 9.66 -3.27
CA VAL A 556 33.64 10.10 -4.43
C VAL A 556 33.34 9.24 -5.67
N GLN A 557 33.29 7.92 -5.52
CA GLN A 557 33.01 7.01 -6.65
C GLN A 557 31.59 7.21 -7.19
N ILE A 558 30.60 7.42 -6.33
CA ILE A 558 29.22 7.66 -6.75
C ILE A 558 29.09 9.01 -7.46
N LEU A 559 29.80 10.05 -6.99
CA LEU A 559 29.89 11.32 -7.71
C LEU A 559 30.54 11.20 -9.08
N ASP A 560 31.58 10.36 -9.22
CA ASP A 560 32.20 10.07 -10.52
C ASP A 560 31.20 9.40 -11.48
N ARG A 561 30.46 8.38 -10.99
CA ARG A 561 29.43 7.67 -11.79
C ARG A 561 28.29 8.59 -12.20
N GLN A 562 27.78 9.42 -11.29
CA GLN A 562 26.69 10.36 -11.58
C GLN A 562 27.12 11.40 -12.61
N GLN A 563 28.35 11.91 -12.51
CA GLN A 563 28.90 12.84 -13.48
C GLN A 563 28.96 12.21 -14.89
N GLN A 564 29.42 10.97 -15.01
CA GLN A 564 29.43 10.25 -16.29
C GLN A 564 28.02 10.05 -16.86
N LEU A 565 27.04 9.71 -16.02
CA LEU A 565 25.64 9.57 -16.46
C LEU A 565 25.04 10.90 -16.90
N ASN A 566 25.41 12.02 -16.27
CA ASN A 566 24.98 13.34 -16.68
C ASN A 566 25.52 13.71 -18.08
N GLU A 567 26.74 13.30 -18.43
CA GLU A 567 27.37 13.60 -19.73
C GLU A 567 26.72 12.84 -20.91
N VAL A 568 26.15 11.65 -20.66
CA VAL A 568 25.51 10.83 -21.71
C VAL A 568 24.02 11.16 -21.92
N ALA A 569 23.40 11.99 -21.07
CA ALA A 569 21.97 12.28 -21.14
C ALA A 569 21.51 12.85 -22.50
N GLY A 570 22.36 13.66 -23.15
CA GLY A 570 22.07 14.21 -24.48
C GLY A 570 22.17 13.20 -25.63
N GLN A 571 22.65 11.98 -25.38
CA GLN A 571 22.87 10.94 -26.38
C GLN A 571 21.77 9.85 -26.34
N LEU A 572 20.78 9.97 -25.45
CA LEU A 572 19.71 8.99 -25.29
C LEU A 572 18.71 9.05 -26.47
N VAL A 573 18.58 7.95 -27.21
CA VAL A 573 17.76 7.87 -28.43
C VAL A 573 16.42 7.18 -28.16
N GLY A 574 16.39 6.12 -27.34
CA GLY A 574 15.19 5.32 -27.03
C GLY A 574 14.51 5.65 -25.70
N MET A 575 13.28 5.14 -25.52
CA MET A 575 12.58 5.19 -24.23
C MET A 575 13.22 4.24 -23.20
N ASP A 576 13.66 3.07 -23.64
CA ASP A 576 14.36 2.10 -22.77
C ASP A 576 15.69 2.67 -22.25
N ASP A 577 16.47 3.34 -23.12
CA ASP A 577 17.70 4.03 -22.71
C ASP A 577 17.42 5.10 -21.65
N ARG A 578 16.31 5.85 -21.80
CA ARG A 578 15.90 6.88 -20.83
C ARG A 578 15.42 6.29 -19.52
N ASN A 579 14.67 5.19 -19.56
CA ASN A 579 14.19 4.50 -18.36
C ASN A 579 15.37 3.91 -17.57
N ASN A 580 16.31 3.25 -18.25
CA ASN A 580 17.53 2.73 -17.63
C ASN A 580 18.42 3.85 -17.08
N TRP A 581 18.53 4.99 -17.79
CA TRP A 581 19.23 6.17 -17.26
C TRP A 581 18.54 6.73 -16.01
N ALA A 582 17.22 6.84 -16.02
CA ALA A 582 16.43 7.33 -14.89
C ALA A 582 16.58 6.44 -13.66
N GLU A 583 16.44 5.13 -13.83
CA GLU A 583 16.64 4.13 -12.77
C GLU A 583 18.05 4.23 -12.16
N LEU A 584 19.09 4.30 -12.99
CA LEU A 584 20.46 4.46 -12.51
C LEU A 584 20.67 5.78 -11.74
N GLN A 585 20.04 6.86 -12.18
CA GLN A 585 20.12 8.15 -11.47
C GLN A 585 19.44 8.09 -10.10
N GLY A 586 18.27 7.46 -10.01
CA GLY A 586 17.58 7.24 -8.73
C GLY A 586 18.42 6.41 -7.76
N ASN A 587 18.97 5.29 -8.25
CA ASN A 587 19.89 4.44 -7.49
C ASN A 587 21.13 5.20 -6.96
N LEU A 588 21.76 6.03 -7.80
CA LEU A 588 22.90 6.86 -7.35
C LEU A 588 22.48 7.93 -6.36
N CYS A 589 21.31 8.55 -6.54
CA CYS A 589 20.77 9.53 -5.59
C CYS A 589 20.53 8.91 -4.21
N SER A 590 19.99 7.69 -4.15
CA SER A 590 19.82 6.94 -2.89
C SER A 590 21.15 6.78 -2.12
N VAL A 591 22.21 6.34 -2.79
CA VAL A 591 23.54 6.21 -2.14
C VAL A 591 24.14 7.57 -1.79
N LEU A 592 24.00 8.59 -2.65
CA LEU A 592 24.46 9.95 -2.35
C LEU A 592 23.77 10.51 -1.11
N MET A 593 22.46 10.33 -1.01
CA MET A 593 21.68 10.75 0.15
C MET A 593 22.18 10.05 1.43
N ALA A 594 22.39 8.73 1.39
CA ALA A 594 22.96 7.98 2.50
C ALA A 594 24.35 8.50 2.91
N CYS A 595 25.24 8.73 1.94
CA CYS A 595 26.57 9.30 2.19
C CYS A 595 26.49 10.70 2.82
N VAL A 596 25.66 11.60 2.28
CA VAL A 596 25.53 12.98 2.76
C VAL A 596 24.97 13.03 4.17
N ARG A 597 23.94 12.24 4.48
CA ARG A 597 23.38 12.14 5.83
C ARG A 597 24.40 11.58 6.81
N ARG A 598 25.10 10.51 6.43
CA ARG A 598 26.08 9.83 7.29
C ARG A 598 27.31 10.68 7.60
N LEU A 599 27.86 11.34 6.59
CA LEU A 599 29.07 12.15 6.69
C LEU A 599 28.79 13.56 7.23
N GLY A 600 27.55 14.05 7.10
CA GLY A 600 27.14 15.37 7.56
C GLY A 600 28.05 16.47 7.03
N ARG A 601 28.57 17.31 7.93
CA ARG A 601 29.44 18.45 7.59
C ARG A 601 30.78 18.03 6.95
N GLU A 602 31.22 16.78 7.08
CA GLU A 602 32.45 16.31 6.41
C GLU A 602 32.34 16.32 4.89
N THR A 603 31.12 16.38 4.34
CA THR A 603 30.87 16.49 2.90
C THR A 603 31.05 17.89 2.32
N LEU A 604 31.16 18.94 3.16
CA LEU A 604 31.29 20.33 2.71
C LEU A 604 32.42 20.58 1.69
N PRO A 605 33.63 19.98 1.81
CA PRO A 605 34.69 20.11 0.80
C PRO A 605 34.30 19.60 -0.59
N LEU A 606 33.32 18.69 -0.67
CA LEU A 606 32.76 18.16 -1.92
C LEU A 606 31.40 18.81 -2.27
N GLY A 607 30.92 19.76 -1.48
CA GLY A 607 29.58 20.35 -1.64
C GLY A 607 29.34 20.99 -3.00
N ASP A 608 30.33 21.70 -3.55
CA ASP A 608 30.21 22.31 -4.89
C ASP A 608 30.05 21.24 -5.97
N ARG A 609 30.75 20.10 -5.81
CA ARG A 609 30.67 18.96 -6.73
C ARG A 609 29.32 18.26 -6.63
N ILE A 610 28.84 18.01 -5.41
CA ILE A 610 27.52 17.41 -5.14
C ILE A 610 26.43 18.26 -5.80
N MET A 611 26.41 19.56 -5.51
CA MET A 611 25.37 20.44 -6.06
C MET A 611 25.48 20.63 -7.57
N THR A 612 26.69 20.66 -8.13
CA THR A 612 26.86 20.72 -9.60
C THR A 612 26.27 19.48 -10.28
N ASN A 613 26.53 18.28 -9.74
CA ASN A 613 25.97 17.05 -10.29
C ASN A 613 24.44 17.00 -10.15
N LEU A 614 23.89 17.35 -8.99
CA LEU A 614 22.44 17.35 -8.74
C LEU A 614 21.70 18.38 -9.60
N LEU A 615 22.22 19.60 -9.73
CA LEU A 615 21.62 20.62 -10.59
C LEU A 615 21.66 20.22 -12.07
N THR A 616 22.75 19.58 -12.51
CA THR A 616 22.84 19.04 -13.88
C THR A 616 21.84 17.90 -14.09
N LEU A 617 21.68 17.03 -13.10
CA LEU A 617 20.68 15.96 -13.11
C LEU A 617 19.26 16.53 -13.24
N ILE A 618 18.90 17.51 -12.41
CA ILE A 618 17.59 18.17 -12.42
C ILE A 618 17.30 18.80 -13.79
N GLN A 619 18.31 19.45 -14.40
CA GLN A 619 18.18 20.03 -15.74
C GLN A 619 17.93 18.96 -16.81
N ASN A 620 18.66 17.84 -16.76
CA ASN A 620 18.53 16.74 -17.71
C ASN A 620 17.24 15.94 -17.50
N GLY A 621 16.79 15.83 -16.25
CA GLY A 621 15.65 15.03 -15.79
C GLY A 621 14.30 15.77 -15.82
N ALA A 622 14.23 16.99 -16.37
CA ALA A 622 13.02 17.84 -16.32
C ALA A 622 11.72 17.19 -16.86
N LYS A 623 11.81 16.09 -17.61
CA LYS A 623 10.67 15.32 -18.15
C LYS A 623 10.49 13.94 -17.51
N GLN A 624 11.22 13.66 -16.44
CA GLN A 624 11.23 12.39 -15.73
C GLN A 624 10.94 12.66 -14.24
N PRO A 625 9.67 12.66 -13.82
CA PRO A 625 9.26 13.06 -12.47
C PRO A 625 10.02 12.31 -11.37
N THR A 626 10.13 10.98 -11.48
CA THR A 626 10.81 10.12 -10.49
C THR A 626 12.26 10.54 -10.23
N VAL A 627 13.02 10.87 -11.28
CA VAL A 627 14.41 11.33 -11.15
C VAL A 627 14.49 12.69 -10.46
N LEU A 628 13.51 13.57 -10.69
CA LEU A 628 13.44 14.86 -10.02
C LEU A 628 13.16 14.69 -8.53
N GLU A 629 12.29 13.77 -8.16
CA GLU A 629 11.98 13.44 -6.76
C GLU A 629 13.24 12.98 -6.01
N ASP A 630 13.96 12.01 -6.57
CA ASP A 630 15.20 11.50 -5.99
C ASP A 630 16.29 12.58 -5.86
N ALA A 631 16.42 13.42 -6.88
CA ALA A 631 17.36 14.54 -6.85
C ALA A 631 16.97 15.56 -5.77
N PHE A 632 15.68 15.86 -5.62
CA PHE A 632 15.17 16.81 -4.63
C PHE A 632 15.34 16.27 -3.20
N PHE A 633 15.08 14.98 -2.95
CA PHE A 633 15.39 14.35 -1.68
C PHE A 633 16.89 14.41 -1.33
N THR A 634 17.76 14.21 -2.33
CA THR A 634 19.21 14.33 -2.14
C THR A 634 19.62 15.78 -1.85
N VAL A 635 18.98 16.77 -2.48
CA VAL A 635 19.15 18.19 -2.13
C VAL A 635 18.68 18.47 -0.70
N GLY A 636 17.57 17.89 -0.26
CA GLY A 636 17.10 17.98 1.14
C GLY A 636 18.13 17.47 2.13
N ALA A 637 18.75 16.32 1.85
CA ALA A 637 19.86 15.82 2.66
C ALA A 637 21.08 16.76 2.66
N ALA A 638 21.40 17.39 1.52
CA ALA A 638 22.46 18.39 1.44
C ALA A 638 22.14 19.66 2.22
N ILE A 639 20.87 20.12 2.21
CA ILE A 639 20.41 21.26 3.03
C ILE A 639 20.64 20.96 4.51
N ALA A 640 20.20 19.79 4.99
CA ALA A 640 20.38 19.39 6.38
C ALA A 640 21.86 19.24 6.78
N ALA A 641 22.70 18.69 5.88
CA ALA A 641 24.11 18.46 6.16
C ALA A 641 24.98 19.73 6.10
N PHE A 642 24.68 20.65 5.18
CA PHE A 642 25.44 21.89 4.99
C PHE A 642 24.97 23.01 5.92
N ASP A 643 23.73 22.93 6.41
CA ASP A 643 23.14 23.93 7.29
C ASP A 643 23.18 25.32 6.61
N ALA A 644 23.46 26.40 7.34
CA ALA A 644 23.60 27.76 6.78
C ALA A 644 24.57 27.87 5.57
N ASP A 645 25.56 26.97 5.43
CA ASP A 645 26.49 26.98 4.28
C ASP A 645 25.79 26.61 2.95
N PHE A 646 24.56 26.06 2.98
CA PHE A 646 23.78 25.76 1.78
C PHE A 646 23.35 27.03 1.02
N GLU A 647 23.28 28.18 1.69
CA GLU A 647 22.74 29.43 1.13
C GLU A 647 23.36 29.81 -0.23
N LYS A 648 24.65 29.51 -0.44
CA LYS A 648 25.34 29.81 -1.71
C LYS A 648 24.77 29.09 -2.92
N TYR A 649 24.09 27.96 -2.75
CA TYR A 649 23.50 27.17 -3.84
C TYR A 649 22.05 27.53 -4.11
N LEU A 650 21.39 28.18 -3.14
CA LEU A 650 19.96 28.41 -3.17
C LEU A 650 19.53 29.24 -4.39
N GLY A 651 20.32 30.24 -4.77
CA GLY A 651 20.05 31.05 -5.97
C GLY A 651 19.97 30.26 -7.28
N ALA A 652 20.73 29.15 -7.39
CA ALA A 652 20.70 28.28 -8.57
C ALA A 652 19.60 27.20 -8.48
N PHE A 653 19.23 26.77 -7.27
CA PHE A 653 18.24 25.72 -7.04
C PHE A 653 16.80 26.23 -7.02
N LEU A 654 16.56 27.43 -6.48
CA LEU A 654 15.22 28.01 -6.30
C LEU A 654 14.31 27.95 -7.54
N PRO A 655 14.78 28.26 -8.77
CA PRO A 655 13.92 28.19 -9.95
C PRO A 655 13.33 26.79 -10.19
N PHE A 656 14.10 25.73 -9.94
CA PHE A 656 13.64 24.35 -10.10
C PHE A 656 12.63 23.97 -9.02
N MET A 657 12.88 24.37 -7.77
CA MET A 657 11.96 24.13 -6.67
C MET A 657 10.62 24.85 -6.87
N VAL A 658 10.65 26.09 -7.38
CA VAL A 658 9.42 26.85 -7.69
C VAL A 658 8.62 26.22 -8.82
N GLU A 659 9.28 25.64 -9.83
CA GLU A 659 8.61 24.86 -10.87
C GLU A 659 7.95 23.60 -10.29
N GLY A 660 8.67 22.87 -9.42
CA GLY A 660 8.13 21.72 -8.70
C GLY A 660 6.89 22.06 -7.86
N LEU A 661 6.90 23.21 -7.17
CA LEU A 661 5.74 23.71 -6.42
C LEU A 661 4.53 24.03 -7.29
N ARG A 662 4.74 24.41 -8.56
CA ARG A 662 3.65 24.82 -9.48
C ARG A 662 3.09 23.68 -10.31
N ASN A 663 3.79 22.54 -10.36
CA ASN A 663 3.36 21.39 -11.12
C ASN A 663 2.30 20.58 -10.34
N HIS A 664 1.01 20.87 -10.58
CA HIS A 664 -0.10 20.19 -9.91
C HIS A 664 -0.37 18.78 -10.46
N GLU A 665 0.15 18.44 -11.64
CA GLU A 665 0.02 17.08 -12.20
C GLU A 665 0.90 16.09 -11.42
N GLU A 666 2.12 16.50 -11.06
CA GLU A 666 3.07 15.70 -10.28
C GLU A 666 3.03 16.09 -8.79
N TYR A 667 1.96 15.69 -8.10
CA TYR A 667 1.70 16.12 -6.73
C TYR A 667 2.78 15.65 -5.72
N GLN A 668 3.50 14.56 -6.00
CA GLN A 668 4.61 14.07 -5.18
C GLN A 668 5.78 15.07 -5.20
N LEU A 669 6.22 15.49 -6.38
CA LEU A 669 7.24 16.52 -6.53
C LEU A 669 6.83 17.86 -5.89
N CYS A 670 5.55 18.24 -6.01
CA CYS A 670 5.01 19.41 -5.32
C CYS A 670 5.14 19.26 -3.79
N SER A 671 4.78 18.11 -3.23
CA SER A 671 4.90 17.81 -1.79
C SER A 671 6.36 17.87 -1.31
N ILE A 672 7.28 17.26 -2.06
CA ILE A 672 8.73 17.30 -1.74
C ILE A 672 9.23 18.75 -1.76
N SER A 673 8.84 19.54 -2.76
CA SER A 673 9.23 20.94 -2.86
C SER A 673 8.73 21.78 -1.68
N VAL A 674 7.57 21.45 -1.11
CA VAL A 674 7.07 22.06 0.14
C VAL A 674 7.92 21.64 1.33
N GLY A 675 8.27 20.36 1.44
CA GLY A 675 9.18 19.87 2.49
C GLY A 675 10.55 20.56 2.45
N LEU A 676 11.10 20.78 1.26
CA LEU A 676 12.36 21.50 1.06
C LEU A 676 12.29 22.96 1.53
N ILE A 677 11.15 23.64 1.43
CA ILE A 677 10.99 24.97 2.04
C ILE A 677 11.18 24.88 3.55
N GLY A 678 10.59 23.88 4.21
CA GLY A 678 10.78 23.62 5.63
C GLY A 678 12.25 23.37 5.98
N ASP A 679 12.94 22.52 5.22
CA ASP A 679 14.36 22.22 5.41
C ASP A 679 15.25 23.46 5.22
N ILE A 680 14.98 24.28 4.20
CA ILE A 680 15.68 25.55 3.98
C ILE A 680 15.47 26.49 5.17
N CYS A 681 14.24 26.58 5.69
CA CYS A 681 13.93 27.42 6.84
C CYS A 681 14.67 26.95 8.10
N ARG A 682 14.72 25.63 8.35
CA ARG A 682 15.45 25.04 9.47
C ARG A 682 16.97 25.26 9.37
N ALA A 683 17.55 25.07 8.18
CA ALA A 683 18.99 25.23 7.94
C ALA A 683 19.47 26.69 7.93
N LEU A 684 18.69 27.62 7.40
CA LEU A 684 19.10 29.02 7.33
C LEU A 684 18.68 29.82 8.58
N GLY A 685 17.72 29.32 9.36
CA GLY A 685 17.13 30.04 10.49
C GLY A 685 16.61 31.42 10.05
N GLU A 686 16.97 32.48 10.78
CA GLU A 686 16.55 33.85 10.47
C GLU A 686 16.99 34.34 9.08
N ASN A 687 18.08 33.78 8.51
CA ASN A 687 18.55 34.15 7.17
C ASN A 687 17.58 33.71 6.07
N SER A 688 16.65 32.79 6.35
CA SER A 688 15.60 32.38 5.42
C SER A 688 14.57 33.50 5.15
N ALA A 689 14.47 34.51 6.02
CA ALA A 689 13.44 35.55 5.97
C ALA A 689 13.37 36.33 4.64
N LYS A 690 14.49 36.44 3.91
CA LYS A 690 14.56 37.10 2.60
C LYS A 690 13.93 36.29 1.46
N TYR A 691 13.67 35.00 1.66
CA TYR A 691 13.02 34.11 0.68
C TYR A 691 11.56 33.81 1.04
N CYS A 692 11.17 34.01 2.30
CA CYS A 692 9.84 33.64 2.80
C CYS A 692 8.68 34.35 2.09
N ASP A 693 8.88 35.54 1.52
CA ASP A 693 7.81 36.19 0.74
C ASP A 693 7.45 35.38 -0.50
N ASP A 694 8.44 34.87 -1.23
CA ASP A 694 8.21 34.04 -2.40
C ASP A 694 7.62 32.67 -2.01
N PHE A 695 8.11 32.08 -0.92
CA PHE A 695 7.60 30.82 -0.39
C PHE A 695 6.13 30.94 0.02
N MET A 696 5.79 31.90 0.88
CA MET A 696 4.42 32.06 1.37
C MET A 696 3.45 32.38 0.23
N ASN A 697 3.85 33.20 -0.75
CA ASN A 697 3.03 33.47 -1.92
C ASN A 697 2.74 32.21 -2.75
N ALA A 698 3.75 31.36 -2.97
CA ALA A 698 3.58 30.10 -3.68
C ALA A 698 2.68 29.11 -2.91
N LEU A 699 2.89 28.96 -1.60
CA LEU A 699 2.08 28.08 -0.75
C LEU A 699 0.60 28.50 -0.72
N PHE A 700 0.32 29.80 -0.59
CA PHE A 700 -1.06 30.31 -0.64
C PHE A 700 -1.70 30.12 -2.03
N ALA A 701 -0.95 30.32 -3.11
CA ALA A 701 -1.46 30.10 -4.47
C ALA A 701 -1.84 28.63 -4.69
N ASN A 702 -1.03 27.69 -4.19
CA ASN A 702 -1.33 26.26 -4.27
C ASN A 702 -2.62 25.90 -3.53
N LEU A 703 -2.80 26.39 -2.30
CA LEU A 703 -4.01 26.12 -1.51
C LEU A 703 -5.30 26.66 -2.14
N GLN A 704 -5.20 27.68 -3.00
CA GLN A 704 -6.32 28.25 -3.75
C GLN A 704 -6.61 27.50 -5.06
N SER A 705 -5.72 26.61 -5.52
CA SER A 705 -5.91 25.88 -6.77
C SER A 705 -6.91 24.73 -6.59
N PRO A 706 -7.96 24.64 -7.43
CA PRO A 706 -8.86 23.49 -7.44
C PRO A 706 -8.20 22.22 -8.03
N GLN A 707 -7.05 22.36 -8.69
CA GLN A 707 -6.31 21.25 -9.30
C GLN A 707 -5.32 20.60 -8.32
N LEU A 708 -5.09 21.21 -7.15
CA LEU A 708 -4.15 20.68 -6.16
C LEU A 708 -4.67 19.38 -5.56
N ASN A 709 -3.87 18.32 -5.65
CA ASN A 709 -4.17 17.07 -4.98
C ASN A 709 -4.31 17.28 -3.46
N ARG A 710 -5.32 16.67 -2.85
CA ARG A 710 -5.62 16.79 -1.42
C ARG A 710 -4.43 16.47 -0.52
N SER A 711 -3.57 15.52 -0.92
CA SER A 711 -2.39 15.06 -0.17
C SER A 711 -1.29 16.10 0.01
N VAL A 712 -1.29 17.18 -0.80
CA VAL A 712 -0.29 18.25 -0.70
C VAL A 712 -0.68 19.31 0.33
N LYS A 713 -1.97 19.38 0.71
CA LYS A 713 -2.43 20.36 1.70
C LYS A 713 -1.79 20.18 3.08
N PRO A 714 -1.75 18.97 3.69
CA PRO A 714 -1.13 18.80 5.01
C PRO A 714 0.34 19.24 5.09
N PRO A 715 1.23 18.86 4.14
CA PRO A 715 2.60 19.37 4.10
C PRO A 715 2.70 20.90 3.99
N ILE A 716 1.83 21.54 3.20
CA ILE A 716 1.81 23.02 3.10
C ILE A 716 1.49 23.65 4.45
N LEU A 717 0.52 23.10 5.18
CA LEU A 717 0.13 23.63 6.48
C LEU A 717 1.27 23.44 7.49
N SER A 718 1.87 22.25 7.56
CA SER A 718 3.04 21.97 8.41
C SER A 718 4.19 22.96 8.13
N CYS A 719 4.47 23.22 6.85
CA CYS A 719 5.50 24.16 6.41
C CYS A 719 5.31 25.60 6.94
N PHE A 720 4.07 26.05 7.19
CA PHE A 720 3.84 27.34 7.85
C PHE A 720 4.46 27.37 9.26
N GLY A 721 4.41 26.25 9.97
CA GLY A 721 5.04 26.09 11.29
C GLY A 721 6.56 26.21 11.21
N ASP A 722 7.18 25.54 10.23
CA ASP A 722 8.64 25.62 10.01
C ASP A 722 9.11 27.04 9.69
N ILE A 723 8.40 27.71 8.79
CA ILE A 723 8.69 29.10 8.43
C ILE A 723 8.55 30.00 9.68
N ALA A 724 7.47 29.84 10.44
CA ALA A 724 7.24 30.63 11.64
C ALA A 724 8.31 30.42 12.72
N MET A 725 8.77 29.17 12.91
CA MET A 725 9.88 28.86 13.82
C MET A 725 11.19 29.51 13.35
N ALA A 726 11.47 29.47 12.05
CA ALA A 726 12.73 29.97 11.50
C ALA A 726 12.86 31.50 11.55
N ILE A 727 11.77 32.23 11.24
CA ILE A 727 11.83 33.71 11.12
C ILE A 727 11.21 34.45 12.31
N GLY A 728 10.62 33.71 13.26
CA GLY A 728 10.07 34.23 14.51
C GLY A 728 9.14 35.44 14.31
N PRO A 729 9.44 36.62 14.89
CA PRO A 729 8.62 37.83 14.77
C PRO A 729 8.32 38.25 13.33
N ALA A 730 9.21 37.97 12.37
CA ALA A 730 9.00 38.34 10.98
C ALA A 730 7.82 37.60 10.33
N PHE A 731 7.33 36.52 10.95
CA PHE A 731 6.14 35.79 10.50
C PHE A 731 4.83 36.57 10.75
N GLU A 732 4.85 37.63 11.55
CA GLU A 732 3.66 38.44 11.88
C GLU A 732 2.92 38.93 10.63
N LYS A 733 3.64 39.24 9.55
CA LYS A 733 3.05 39.67 8.26
C LYS A 733 2.17 38.61 7.59
N TYR A 734 2.40 37.33 7.88
CA TYR A 734 1.63 36.21 7.31
C TYR A 734 0.58 35.66 8.27
N LEU A 735 0.68 36.03 9.55
CA LEU A 735 -0.08 35.41 10.64
C LEU A 735 -1.58 35.43 10.39
N GLN A 736 -2.14 36.55 9.93
CA GLN A 736 -3.57 36.67 9.68
C GLN A 736 -4.06 35.70 8.59
N MET A 737 -3.35 35.63 7.45
CA MET A 737 -3.73 34.76 6.35
C MET A 737 -3.51 33.28 6.72
N GLY A 738 -2.36 32.97 7.31
CA GLY A 738 -2.02 31.62 7.76
C GLY A 738 -3.05 31.07 8.76
N MET A 739 -3.42 31.86 9.77
CA MET A 739 -4.42 31.46 10.76
C MET A 739 -5.81 31.26 10.15
N SER A 740 -6.22 32.10 9.19
CA SER A 740 -7.49 31.94 8.48
C SER A 740 -7.53 30.63 7.69
N VAL A 741 -6.43 30.27 7.03
CA VAL A 741 -6.31 29.02 6.27
C VAL A 741 -6.40 27.81 7.20
N LEU A 742 -5.66 27.81 8.31
CA LEU A 742 -5.66 26.72 9.29
C LEU A 742 -7.06 26.50 9.88
N GLN A 743 -7.78 27.58 10.19
CA GLN A 743 -9.16 27.50 10.67
C GLN A 743 -10.09 26.89 9.62
N GLN A 744 -10.02 27.32 8.36
CA GLN A 744 -10.84 26.74 7.29
C GLN A 744 -10.55 25.25 7.06
N ALA A 745 -9.28 24.86 7.05
CA ALA A 745 -8.87 23.47 6.87
C ALA A 745 -9.35 22.58 8.03
N SER A 746 -9.37 23.10 9.27
CA SER A 746 -9.82 22.34 10.44
C SER A 746 -11.30 21.94 10.42
N LEU A 747 -12.12 22.59 9.59
CA LEU A 747 -13.55 22.33 9.46
C LEU A 747 -13.88 21.16 8.53
N ILE A 748 -12.90 20.59 7.83
CA ILE A 748 -13.11 19.44 6.94
C ILE A 748 -13.46 18.20 7.78
N GLN A 749 -14.56 17.54 7.41
CA GLN A 749 -15.10 16.33 8.05
C GLN A 749 -15.62 15.37 6.97
N THR A 750 -15.62 14.06 7.26
CA THR A 750 -16.26 13.05 6.41
C THR A 750 -17.77 12.98 6.69
N VAL A 751 -18.56 12.69 5.66
CA VAL A 751 -20.00 12.41 5.78
C VAL A 751 -20.24 10.93 6.05
N ASP A 752 -19.30 10.06 5.64
CA ASP A 752 -19.33 8.62 5.84
C ASP A 752 -18.36 8.22 6.97
N PRO A 753 -18.86 7.71 8.11
CA PRO A 753 -18.02 7.25 9.21
C PRO A 753 -17.21 5.98 8.90
N ASN A 754 -17.46 5.31 7.77
CA ASN A 754 -16.74 4.11 7.35
C ASN A 754 -15.73 4.36 6.20
N ASP A 755 -15.58 5.61 5.75
CA ASP A 755 -14.55 5.99 4.77
C ASP A 755 -13.19 6.17 5.48
N TYR A 756 -12.51 5.04 5.73
CA TYR A 756 -11.23 5.00 6.42
C TYR A 756 -10.14 5.83 5.71
N ASP A 757 -10.10 5.81 4.37
CA ASP A 757 -9.16 6.63 3.58
C ASP A 757 -9.36 8.13 3.84
N MET A 758 -10.61 8.58 3.94
CA MET A 758 -10.92 9.96 4.26
C MET A 758 -10.64 10.29 5.73
N ILE A 759 -10.85 9.35 6.65
CA ILE A 759 -10.47 9.51 8.06
C ILE A 759 -8.95 9.69 8.20
N ASP A 760 -8.16 8.87 7.51
CA ASP A 760 -6.70 8.97 7.51
C ASP A 760 -6.23 10.28 6.88
N TYR A 761 -6.84 10.70 5.78
CA TYR A 761 -6.59 12.01 5.19
C TYR A 761 -6.90 13.15 6.18
N ILE A 762 -8.03 13.11 6.88
CA ILE A 762 -8.40 14.10 7.88
C ILE A 762 -7.40 14.11 9.04
N ASN A 763 -6.93 12.95 9.50
CA ASN A 763 -5.89 12.84 10.51
C ASN A 763 -4.60 13.52 10.04
N SER A 764 -4.09 13.19 8.85
CA SER A 764 -2.91 13.84 8.27
C SER A 764 -3.08 15.36 8.14
N LEU A 765 -4.25 15.83 7.66
CA LEU A 765 -4.54 17.26 7.55
C LEU A 765 -4.50 17.96 8.92
N ARG A 766 -5.09 17.34 9.94
CA ARG A 766 -5.10 17.88 11.31
C ARG A 766 -3.72 17.84 11.94
N GLU A 767 -2.89 16.84 11.65
CA GLU A 767 -1.49 16.80 12.07
C GLU A 767 -0.73 18.00 11.49
N GLY A 768 -0.85 18.26 10.19
CA GLY A 768 -0.23 19.43 9.55
C GLY A 768 -0.72 20.77 10.14
N ILE A 769 -2.00 20.88 10.49
CA ILE A 769 -2.55 22.07 11.20
C ILE A 769 -1.92 22.21 12.59
N CYS A 770 -1.77 21.09 13.30
CA CYS A 770 -1.23 21.07 14.64
C CYS A 770 0.24 21.50 14.65
N GLU A 771 1.06 20.96 13.74
CA GLU A 771 2.45 21.36 13.53
C GLU A 771 2.57 22.84 13.17
N ALA A 772 1.68 23.35 12.31
CA ALA A 772 1.62 24.77 11.98
C ALA A 772 1.40 25.65 13.22
N TYR A 773 0.44 25.28 14.07
CA TYR A 773 0.15 26.00 15.31
C TYR A 773 1.31 25.90 16.30
N VAL A 774 1.87 24.72 16.52
CA VAL A 774 3.03 24.50 17.42
C VAL A 774 4.22 25.34 16.97
N GLY A 775 4.54 25.30 15.67
CA GLY A 775 5.64 26.08 15.10
C GLY A 775 5.41 27.58 15.20
N THR A 776 4.17 28.03 14.96
CA THR A 776 3.81 29.45 15.09
C THR A 776 3.88 29.95 16.53
N VAL A 777 3.35 29.18 17.48
CA VAL A 777 3.41 29.53 18.91
C VAL A 777 4.87 29.56 19.39
N SER A 778 5.65 28.55 19.02
CA SER A 778 7.07 28.45 19.37
C SER A 778 7.89 29.60 18.79
N GLY A 779 7.74 29.90 17.49
CA GLY A 779 8.44 30.99 16.81
C GLY A 779 8.13 32.37 17.39
N MET A 780 6.85 32.67 17.63
CA MET A 780 6.44 33.95 18.23
C MET A 780 6.90 34.08 19.69
N ARG A 781 6.90 32.98 20.44
CA ARG A 781 7.39 32.94 21.82
C ARG A 781 8.90 33.17 21.90
N ALA A 782 9.68 32.47 21.07
CA ALA A 782 11.12 32.70 20.98
C ALA A 782 11.43 34.17 20.60
N GLY A 783 10.60 34.75 19.73
CA GLY A 783 10.67 36.14 19.31
C GLY A 783 10.13 37.19 20.29
N ASN A 784 9.62 36.80 21.47
CA ASN A 784 8.94 37.69 22.42
C ASN A 784 7.78 38.53 21.81
N ARG A 785 7.01 37.94 20.88
CA ARG A 785 5.84 38.57 20.22
C ARG A 785 4.54 37.76 20.42
N VAL A 786 4.39 37.11 21.58
CA VAL A 786 3.25 36.25 21.90
C VAL A 786 1.92 37.02 21.86
N GLU A 787 1.93 38.31 22.15
CA GLU A 787 0.74 39.17 22.09
C GLU A 787 0.07 39.21 20.72
N ALA A 788 0.84 39.00 19.63
CA ALA A 788 0.30 38.92 18.27
C ALA A 788 -0.61 37.68 18.07
N LEU A 789 -0.45 36.65 18.90
CA LEU A 789 -1.26 35.42 18.84
C LEU A 789 -2.62 35.57 19.50
N GLN A 790 -2.82 36.57 20.38
CA GLN A 790 -4.03 36.72 21.19
C GLN A 790 -5.34 36.61 20.38
N PRO A 791 -5.48 37.20 19.17
CA PRO A 791 -6.71 37.10 18.39
C PRO A 791 -7.04 35.69 17.89
N TYR A 792 -6.07 34.78 17.88
CA TYR A 792 -6.19 33.44 17.27
C TYR A 792 -6.28 32.32 18.31
N VAL A 793 -6.06 32.62 19.59
CA VAL A 793 -6.03 31.62 20.67
C VAL A 793 -7.34 30.84 20.77
N GLU A 794 -8.50 31.50 20.67
CA GLU A 794 -9.79 30.81 20.72
C GLU A 794 -9.95 29.77 19.60
N GLY A 795 -9.47 30.10 18.38
CA GLY A 795 -9.47 29.16 17.26
C GLY A 795 -8.56 27.96 17.47
N MET A 796 -7.38 28.16 18.08
CA MET A 796 -6.48 27.07 18.45
C MET A 796 -7.11 26.15 19.50
N PHE A 797 -7.78 26.71 20.53
CA PHE A 797 -8.51 25.90 21.52
C PHE A 797 -9.70 25.14 20.91
N ALA A 798 -10.42 25.75 19.96
CA ALA A 798 -11.49 25.08 19.24
C ALA A 798 -10.95 23.88 18.44
N PHE A 799 -9.79 24.03 17.80
CA PHE A 799 -9.10 22.93 17.12
C PHE A 799 -8.67 21.82 18.10
N ILE A 800 -8.06 22.15 19.24
CA ILE A 800 -7.68 21.13 20.24
C ILE A 800 -8.93 20.39 20.75
N ALA A 801 -10.05 21.10 20.96
CA ALA A 801 -11.30 20.49 21.36
C ALA A 801 -11.88 19.55 20.28
N LEU A 802 -11.73 19.89 18.99
CA LEU A 802 -12.09 19.03 17.86
C LEU A 802 -11.29 17.72 17.90
N VAL A 803 -9.97 17.80 18.12
CA VAL A 803 -9.12 16.61 18.26
C VAL A 803 -9.51 15.78 19.47
N ALA A 804 -9.82 16.41 20.61
CA ALA A 804 -10.29 15.71 21.80
C ALA A 804 -11.61 14.96 21.57
N GLN A 805 -12.53 15.52 20.78
CA GLN A 805 -13.77 14.85 20.39
C GLN A 805 -13.50 13.65 19.48
N ALA A 806 -12.62 13.80 18.48
CA ALA A 806 -12.23 12.70 17.59
C ALA A 806 -11.54 11.56 18.36
N GLN A 807 -10.69 11.88 19.34
CA GLN A 807 -10.09 10.87 20.22
C GLN A 807 -11.15 10.11 21.02
N ALA A 808 -12.18 10.80 21.54
CA ALA A 808 -13.26 10.14 22.27
C ALA A 808 -14.10 9.19 21.40
N GLN A 809 -14.01 9.33 20.08
CA GLN A 809 -14.65 8.46 19.08
C GLN A 809 -13.67 7.44 18.47
N SER A 810 -12.45 7.33 18.98
CA SER A 810 -11.38 6.48 18.43
C SER A 810 -11.03 6.77 16.96
N GLN A 811 -11.21 8.02 16.52
CA GLN A 811 -10.93 8.46 15.14
C GLN A 811 -9.65 9.31 15.00
N ALA A 812 -8.98 9.63 16.12
CA ALA A 812 -7.75 10.44 16.12
C ALA A 812 -6.51 9.55 16.21
N SER A 813 -5.54 9.79 15.33
CA SER A 813 -4.23 9.13 15.37
C SER A 813 -3.44 9.51 16.63
N GLU A 814 -2.54 8.63 17.08
CA GLU A 814 -1.68 8.94 18.23
C GLU A 814 -0.77 10.17 17.99
N PRO A 815 -0.11 10.35 16.83
CA PRO A 815 0.68 11.55 16.54
C PRO A 815 -0.15 12.84 16.64
N LEU A 816 -1.40 12.83 16.17
CA LEU A 816 -2.32 13.97 16.28
C LEU A 816 -2.66 14.29 17.74
N ILE A 817 -2.96 13.28 18.55
CA ILE A 817 -3.22 13.43 19.99
C ILE A 817 -1.99 14.04 20.69
N ARG A 818 -0.79 13.50 20.41
CA ARG A 818 0.47 14.01 20.94
C ARG A 818 0.70 15.47 20.55
N GLY A 819 0.52 15.80 19.27
CA GLY A 819 0.64 17.16 18.77
C GLY A 819 -0.32 18.13 19.46
N ALA A 820 -1.60 17.76 19.59
CA ALA A 820 -2.61 18.62 20.21
C ALA A 820 -2.37 18.83 21.71
N LEU A 821 -1.87 17.82 22.42
CA LEU A 821 -1.40 17.95 23.81
C LEU A 821 -0.15 18.84 23.91
N GLY A 822 0.76 18.72 22.94
CA GLY A 822 1.91 19.60 22.78
C GLY A 822 1.47 21.06 22.66
N LEU A 823 0.61 21.35 21.69
CA LEU A 823 0.05 22.68 21.45
C LEU A 823 -0.64 23.27 22.69
N LEU A 824 -1.43 22.45 23.42
CA LEU A 824 -2.06 22.87 24.67
C LEU A 824 -1.02 23.31 25.72
N GLY A 825 0.07 22.55 25.85
CA GLY A 825 1.17 22.89 26.75
C GLY A 825 1.96 24.12 26.29
N ASP A 826 2.15 24.30 24.99
CA ASP A 826 2.81 25.47 24.40
C ASP A 826 2.00 26.74 24.63
N LEU A 827 0.68 26.70 24.43
CA LEU A 827 -0.22 27.81 24.72
C LEU A 827 -0.20 28.19 26.21
N ALA A 828 -0.25 27.19 27.10
CA ALA A 828 -0.12 27.44 28.54
C ALA A 828 1.25 28.06 28.90
N SER A 829 2.32 27.66 28.20
CA SER A 829 3.67 28.20 28.42
C SER A 829 3.86 29.60 27.85
N ALA A 830 3.19 29.91 26.74
CA ALA A 830 3.24 31.20 26.07
C ALA A 830 2.49 32.29 26.87
N PHE A 831 1.43 31.92 27.59
CA PHE A 831 0.59 32.83 28.38
C PHE A 831 0.57 32.44 29.88
N PRO A 832 1.67 32.67 30.62
CA PRO A 832 1.86 32.13 31.96
C PRO A 832 1.16 32.90 33.09
N ASN A 833 0.64 34.12 32.85
CA ASN A 833 0.13 35.01 33.90
C ASN A 833 -1.40 34.92 34.08
N GLY A 834 -2.01 33.78 33.72
CA GLY A 834 -3.45 33.57 33.87
C GLY A 834 -4.30 34.17 32.76
N GLU A 835 -3.71 34.66 31.67
CA GLU A 835 -4.43 35.24 30.53
C GLU A 835 -5.42 34.24 29.91
N LEU A 836 -5.04 32.95 29.88
CA LEU A 836 -5.85 31.87 29.31
C LEU A 836 -6.61 31.04 30.35
N LYS A 837 -6.71 31.51 31.60
CA LYS A 837 -7.26 30.72 32.72
C LYS A 837 -8.65 30.16 32.45
N VAL A 838 -9.52 30.93 31.81
CA VAL A 838 -10.90 30.49 31.48
C VAL A 838 -10.90 29.32 30.50
N LEU A 839 -10.08 29.39 29.44
CA LEU A 839 -9.98 28.35 28.43
C LEU A 839 -9.30 27.09 28.98
N LEU A 840 -8.22 27.28 29.74
CA LEU A 840 -7.41 26.21 30.35
C LEU A 840 -8.14 25.43 31.46
N THR A 841 -9.19 26.00 32.06
CA THR A 841 -9.98 25.35 33.12
C THR A 841 -11.27 24.70 32.62
N GLY A 842 -11.49 24.64 31.30
CA GLY A 842 -12.59 23.90 30.70
C GLY A 842 -12.57 22.42 31.07
N ALA A 843 -13.74 21.83 31.33
CA ALA A 843 -13.84 20.43 31.78
C ALA A 843 -13.21 19.42 30.80
N TRP A 844 -13.42 19.65 29.50
CA TRP A 844 -12.89 18.82 28.43
C TRP A 844 -11.35 18.81 28.39
N VAL A 845 -10.68 19.88 28.84
CA VAL A 845 -9.20 19.97 28.85
C VAL A 845 -8.61 18.96 29.83
N ALA A 846 -9.20 18.85 31.02
CA ALA A 846 -8.77 17.89 32.03
C ALA A 846 -9.02 16.44 31.59
N GLU A 847 -10.14 16.21 30.89
CA GLU A 847 -10.49 14.90 30.31
C GLU A 847 -9.53 14.52 29.18
N PHE A 848 -9.23 15.43 28.25
CA PHE A 848 -8.29 15.20 27.15
C PHE A 848 -6.88 14.87 27.65
N ILE A 849 -6.34 15.63 28.62
CA ILE A 849 -5.05 15.32 29.25
C ILE A 849 -5.08 13.95 29.96
N LYS A 850 -6.21 13.59 30.58
CA LYS A 850 -6.37 12.28 31.23
C LYS A 850 -6.34 11.15 30.19
N LEU A 851 -7.04 11.30 29.07
CA LEU A 851 -7.04 10.35 27.96
C LEU A 851 -5.64 10.17 27.37
N GLY A 852 -4.91 11.25 27.10
CA GLY A 852 -3.51 11.19 26.64
C GLY A 852 -2.53 10.51 27.60
N ARG A 853 -2.88 10.40 28.89
CA ARG A 853 -2.11 9.65 29.90
C ARG A 853 -2.58 8.20 30.08
N GLY A 854 -3.61 7.79 29.33
CA GLY A 854 -4.13 6.42 29.30
C GLY A 854 -3.05 5.40 28.92
N ARG A 855 -3.25 4.14 29.30
CA ARG A 855 -2.23 3.10 29.13
C ARG A 855 -1.96 2.73 27.68
N GLY A 856 -2.95 2.83 26.79
CA GLY A 856 -2.75 2.56 25.36
C GLY A 856 -2.36 3.76 24.51
N ASN A 857 -1.73 4.78 25.10
CA ASN A 857 -0.93 5.71 24.30
C ASN A 857 0.55 5.39 24.52
N GLY A 858 1.36 5.55 23.47
CA GLY A 858 2.80 5.41 23.51
C GLY A 858 3.48 6.24 24.61
N SER A 859 4.71 5.86 24.95
CA SER A 859 5.49 6.48 26.03
C SER A 859 5.65 8.00 25.83
N GLU A 860 5.92 8.45 24.61
CA GLU A 860 6.11 9.87 24.28
C GLU A 860 4.83 10.69 24.40
N THR A 861 3.69 10.13 24.00
CA THR A 861 2.37 10.77 24.15
C THR A 861 2.02 10.95 25.62
N ARG A 862 2.28 9.93 26.45
CA ARG A 862 2.09 10.02 27.91
C ARG A 862 3.01 11.04 28.58
N LYS A 863 4.27 11.16 28.15
CA LYS A 863 5.20 12.20 28.61
C LYS A 863 4.72 13.59 28.23
N THR A 864 4.31 13.78 26.98
CA THR A 864 3.77 15.04 26.46
C THR A 864 2.51 15.46 27.22
N ALA A 865 1.59 14.53 27.48
CA ALA A 865 0.40 14.77 28.27
C ALA A 865 0.71 15.18 29.72
N ALA A 866 1.72 14.55 30.33
CA ALA A 866 2.16 14.90 31.69
C ALA A 866 2.80 16.30 31.74
N TRP A 867 3.60 16.65 30.73
CA TRP A 867 4.18 17.98 30.58
C TRP A 867 3.09 19.05 30.36
N ALA A 868 2.14 18.81 29.45
CA ALA A 868 1.02 19.71 29.21
C ALA A 868 0.23 19.98 30.51
N ARG A 869 -0.04 18.94 31.30
CA ARG A 869 -0.68 19.09 32.63
C ARG A 869 0.07 20.05 33.56
N GLU A 870 1.39 19.96 33.57
CA GLU A 870 2.23 20.82 34.41
C GLU A 870 2.16 22.29 33.94
N MET A 871 2.23 22.52 32.62
CA MET A 871 2.14 23.87 32.05
C MET A 871 0.76 24.48 32.30
N VAL A 872 -0.31 23.74 32.08
CA VAL A 872 -1.69 24.17 32.39
C VAL A 872 -1.82 24.54 33.88
N LYS A 873 -1.25 23.74 34.78
CA LYS A 873 -1.26 24.03 36.23
C LYS A 873 -0.46 25.28 36.59
N LYS A 874 0.63 25.58 35.88
CA LYS A 874 1.43 26.80 36.09
C LYS A 874 0.67 28.03 35.62
N ALA A 875 0.08 27.99 34.43
CA ALA A 875 -0.63 29.11 33.82
C ALA A 875 -1.99 29.42 34.48
N THR A 876 -2.54 28.51 35.30
CA THR A 876 -3.85 28.70 35.98
C THR A 876 -3.76 29.09 37.45
N LYS A 877 -2.54 29.07 38.03
CA LYS A 877 -2.27 29.59 39.38
C LYS A 877 -2.36 31.10 39.37
#